data_AF-A0A7Y3N4U1-F1
#
_entry.id   AF-A0A7Y3N4U1-F1
#
_cell.length_a   1.000
_cell.length_b   1.000
_cell.length_c   1.000
_cell.angle_alpha   90.00
_cell.angle_beta   90.00
_cell.angle_gamma   90.00
#
_symmetry.space_group_name_H-M   'P 1'
#
loop_
_entity.id
_entity.type
_entity.pdbx_description
1 polymer ?
#
loop_
_entity_poly.entity_id
_entity_poly.type
_entity_poly.pdbx_seq_one_letter_code
_entity_poly.pdbx_strand_id
1 'polypeptide(L)'
;MSVTKKNILLFGLFSSVATMAYIVAPSKQDHSNSAGTRVSLSEDSEGNVIFSETKGVNVASLPFSGKETGVDTNKDAPLEDSITFADEFQEDDLQDLNFVNTRDEKEFAFANEPQVNQQESAFVGPDGAKEIASFTPPFLPSKNESYPSRSLEEDEVAFEDEFADDFEEAPFKSESAVNIKSQDKAEAFTPPFLTTMEENARGLPSGQLAMAASGGSTKSPLHNDDADCKQFTPTCEAPNWPVGTECVPKYAEPPICSTNEDILVKEVTGVRLLGSEKAMRSSRDDDSEIQFIDLDVPGSKGDLSDTLSTYIGKPLRACDLISIKRDIILFYRDSNRPLVSVQVPEQDVTEGIIQFIVTESTLDKVEVRGNRYFSKERYSNAIKVKKGEKINENLLLNNLNYINHNPFRRADLVYAPGSESDTTDLEILVNDRFPLNGYAGVDNTGLQHIDRTRIFAGGTWGNAFGLDQILTVQYSMAPDPHKFNAITGSYTIPIAPIQHFINIFGGYSQIHADLPFESRTNGRAAQASLRYTIPLPPSPWILQEFIWGFDFKRANNTAFFVESGARAGRPVNLTQFMIGYNLGYERGINKLGFDAEIYTSPFSWVDDQSQKDFKELNPAADHTYVYGRSSINYKLLLPKSFYWTFNLAGQVSTGGLLPSEELGLGGFSTVRGYEERQLNADDGVLFRTEFLSPKFSVFLPCKRKIHDKIQFLAFLDYGFSHNILTRNEKLAGMKKNDYVLGVGPGIRYNIDHYLQARFDWGIKLHKNDFPGGWSMIHFSVVASY
;
A
#
# COMPACT_ATOMS: atom_id res chain seq x y z
N MET A 1 39.42 -10.10 -40.07
CA MET A 1 38.69 -9.09 -40.88
C MET A 1 37.81 -8.25 -39.95
N SER A 2 37.31 -7.09 -40.38
CA SER A 2 36.91 -6.02 -39.46
C SER A 2 35.70 -6.36 -38.56
N VAL A 3 35.90 -6.30 -37.24
CA VAL A 3 34.84 -6.17 -36.24
C VAL A 3 34.89 -4.73 -35.73
N THR A 4 33.89 -3.92 -36.09
CA THR A 4 33.91 -2.47 -35.84
C THR A 4 33.14 -2.13 -34.56
N LYS A 5 33.85 -1.52 -33.61
CA LYS A 5 33.30 -1.06 -32.31
C LYS A 5 32.11 -0.11 -32.47
N LYS A 6 31.06 -0.31 -31.67
CA LYS A 6 30.26 0.75 -31.03
C LYS A 6 29.43 0.20 -29.86
N ASN A 7 29.01 1.11 -28.96
CA ASN A 7 28.08 0.88 -27.85
C ASN A 7 28.54 -0.09 -26.74
N ILE A 8 29.61 0.27 -26.02
CA ILE A 8 29.72 -0.03 -24.58
C ILE A 8 29.39 1.27 -23.85
N LEU A 9 28.12 1.45 -23.43
CA LEU A 9 27.67 2.59 -22.62
C LEU A 9 26.26 2.35 -22.04
N LEU A 10 26.06 1.23 -21.34
CA LEU A 10 24.78 0.89 -20.71
C LEU A 10 24.94 0.10 -19.39
N PHE A 11 25.80 0.61 -18.50
CA PHE A 11 26.03 0.02 -17.17
C PHE A 11 26.38 1.07 -16.09
N GLY A 12 25.86 2.30 -16.26
CA GLY A 12 26.27 3.48 -15.47
C GLY A 12 25.10 4.39 -15.10
N LEU A 13 24.02 3.84 -14.55
CA LEU A 13 22.90 4.62 -13.98
C LEU A 13 22.21 3.95 -12.76
N PHE A 14 22.76 2.84 -12.25
CA PHE A 14 22.29 2.14 -11.03
C PHE A 14 23.26 2.35 -9.85
N SER A 15 23.51 3.61 -9.48
CA SER A 15 24.07 4.02 -8.18
C SER A 15 24.09 5.55 -8.07
N SER A 16 23.15 6.15 -7.32
CA SER A 16 23.17 7.54 -6.77
C SER A 16 21.88 7.92 -6.01
N VAL A 17 21.27 7.00 -5.26
CA VAL A 17 20.22 7.32 -4.26
C VAL A 17 20.45 6.41 -3.05
N ALA A 18 20.51 7.00 -1.84
CA ALA A 18 21.24 6.46 -0.67
C ALA A 18 22.77 6.34 -0.91
N THR A 19 23.66 6.53 0.07
CA THR A 19 23.49 6.56 1.54
C THR A 19 24.05 7.86 2.17
N MET A 20 23.78 8.07 3.45
CA MET A 20 23.96 9.32 4.21
C MET A 20 25.16 9.27 5.18
N ALA A 21 25.76 10.45 5.44
CA ALA A 21 26.56 10.88 6.61
C ALA A 21 27.52 9.94 7.40
N TYR A 22 28.76 10.44 7.58
CA TYR A 22 29.65 10.32 8.77
C TYR A 22 30.07 8.94 9.34
N ILE A 23 31.39 8.71 9.35
CA ILE A 23 32.22 8.55 10.57
C ILE A 23 33.71 8.78 10.21
N VAL A 24 34.58 9.07 11.20
CA VAL A 24 35.98 9.47 11.03
C VAL A 24 36.87 8.65 11.97
N ALA A 25 38.06 8.19 11.51
CA ALA A 25 39.39 8.16 12.18
C ALA A 25 40.41 7.30 11.34
N PRO A 26 41.74 7.21 11.64
CA PRO A 26 42.69 7.87 10.74
C PRO A 26 44.00 7.12 10.39
N SER A 27 44.72 7.53 9.33
CA SER A 27 46.17 7.89 9.40
C SER A 27 46.81 8.25 8.04
N LYS A 28 47.68 9.27 8.09
CA LYS A 28 48.95 9.55 7.34
C LYS A 28 49.13 9.06 5.87
N GLN A 29 49.74 9.83 4.95
CA GLN A 29 50.57 11.04 5.09
C GLN A 29 50.63 11.89 3.78
N ASP A 30 50.86 13.21 3.93
CA ASP A 30 51.47 14.24 3.02
C ASP A 30 51.23 14.19 1.48
N HIS A 31 50.85 15.28 0.80
CA HIS A 31 51.57 16.56 0.76
C HIS A 31 50.75 17.83 0.31
N SER A 32 51.05 18.95 0.98
CA SER A 32 51.13 20.36 0.49
C SER A 32 49.92 21.18 -0.05
N ASN A 33 49.73 22.34 0.63
CA ASN A 33 49.50 23.70 0.09
C ASN A 33 48.09 24.26 -0.25
N SER A 34 47.34 24.55 0.82
CA SER A 34 46.98 25.92 1.27
C SER A 34 46.29 26.94 0.34
N ALA A 35 45.03 27.28 0.69
CA ALA A 35 44.58 28.65 0.93
C ALA A 35 43.37 28.59 1.88
N GLY A 36 43.29 29.42 2.94
CA GLY A 36 42.25 29.27 3.97
C GLY A 36 41.85 30.56 4.67
N THR A 37 40.55 30.69 4.96
CA THR A 37 39.95 31.78 5.74
C THR A 37 40.39 31.69 7.20
N ARG A 38 40.69 32.83 7.84
CA ARG A 38 40.91 32.92 9.29
C ARG A 38 39.66 33.44 9.98
N VAL A 39 39.29 32.77 11.07
CA VAL A 39 38.38 33.30 12.10
C VAL A 39 39.22 33.44 13.37
N SER A 40 39.06 34.55 14.09
CA SER A 40 39.70 34.82 15.37
C SER A 40 38.65 34.85 16.47
N LEU A 41 38.93 34.16 17.58
CA LEU A 41 38.13 34.19 18.79
C LEU A 41 38.82 35.07 19.83
N SER A 42 38.03 35.83 20.58
CA SER A 42 38.45 36.56 21.78
C SER A 42 37.29 36.63 22.76
N GLU A 43 37.57 36.31 24.02
CA GLU A 43 36.70 36.62 25.14
C GLU A 43 36.87 38.09 25.53
N ASP A 44 35.79 38.74 25.95
CA ASP A 44 35.87 40.03 26.64
C ASP A 44 36.17 39.86 28.14
N SER A 45 36.34 40.97 28.85
CA SER A 45 36.67 40.98 30.29
C SER A 45 35.53 40.50 31.20
N GLU A 46 34.37 40.13 30.66
CA GLU A 46 33.23 39.57 31.39
C GLU A 46 32.93 38.11 30.94
N GLY A 47 33.77 37.54 30.06
CA GLY A 47 33.76 36.13 29.69
C GLY A 47 32.88 35.76 28.49
N ASN A 48 32.43 36.74 27.68
CA ASN A 48 31.61 36.46 26.50
C ASN A 48 32.47 36.25 25.26
N VAL A 49 32.20 35.18 24.51
CA VAL A 49 32.88 34.85 23.24
C VAL A 49 32.19 35.53 22.07
N ILE A 50 32.87 36.50 21.45
CA ILE A 50 32.33 37.25 20.30
C ILE A 50 32.94 36.72 18.99
N PHE A 51 32.09 36.50 17.98
CA PHE A 51 32.47 36.09 16.63
C PHE A 51 32.39 37.26 15.65
N SER A 52 33.39 37.43 14.79
CA SER A 52 33.34 38.38 13.66
C SER A 52 33.94 37.79 12.39
N GLU A 53 33.22 37.88 11.27
CA GLU A 53 33.68 37.44 9.94
C GLU A 53 33.70 38.63 8.97
N THR A 54 34.89 39.08 8.54
CA THR A 54 35.03 40.15 7.54
C THR A 54 35.31 39.60 6.15
N LYS A 55 34.36 39.77 5.22
CA LYS A 55 34.52 39.39 3.81
C LYS A 55 35.07 40.54 2.97
N GLY A 56 36.22 40.33 2.34
CA GLY A 56 36.84 41.28 1.42
C GLY A 56 36.19 41.24 0.03
N VAL A 57 35.90 42.42 -0.53
CA VAL A 57 35.33 42.60 -1.88
C VAL A 57 36.46 42.76 -2.91
N ASN A 58 36.21 42.36 -4.16
CA ASN A 58 37.05 42.71 -5.30
C ASN A 58 36.19 43.13 -6.51
N VAL A 59 36.67 44.04 -7.36
CA VAL A 59 35.82 44.87 -8.24
C VAL A 59 36.34 44.98 -9.68
N ALA A 60 35.47 44.67 -10.65
CA ALA A 60 35.49 45.13 -12.06
C ALA A 60 34.20 44.65 -12.78
N SER A 61 33.60 45.32 -13.78
CA SER A 61 33.68 46.74 -14.22
C SER A 61 32.46 47.05 -15.13
N LEU A 62 32.08 48.34 -15.26
CA LEU A 62 30.99 48.85 -16.12
C LEU A 62 31.52 49.22 -17.54
N PRO A 63 30.69 49.22 -18.62
CA PRO A 63 29.69 50.29 -18.90
C PRO A 63 28.28 49.78 -19.29
N PHE A 64 27.14 50.43 -19.04
CA PHE A 64 26.64 51.82 -19.14
C PHE A 64 25.84 52.13 -20.43
N SER A 65 24.49 52.07 -20.37
CA SER A 65 23.49 52.85 -21.15
C SER A 65 22.06 52.35 -20.81
N GLY A 66 21.00 53.18 -20.65
CA GLY A 66 20.97 54.64 -20.63
C GLY A 66 19.64 55.28 -21.07
N LYS A 67 18.60 55.27 -20.19
CA LYS A 67 17.40 56.17 -20.12
C LYS A 67 16.36 55.53 -19.19
N GLU A 68 15.78 56.09 -18.11
CA GLU A 68 15.50 57.45 -17.59
C GLU A 68 14.04 57.94 -17.72
N THR A 69 13.62 58.75 -16.72
CA THR A 69 12.33 59.47 -16.53
C THR A 69 11.10 58.60 -16.20
N GLY A 70 10.29 58.88 -15.16
CA GLY A 70 10.36 59.88 -14.06
C GLY A 70 9.50 59.43 -12.84
N VAL A 71 9.76 59.79 -11.57
CA VAL A 71 9.85 61.15 -10.93
C VAL A 71 8.44 61.76 -10.79
N ASP A 72 7.91 62.19 -9.63
CA ASP A 72 8.42 62.34 -8.23
C ASP A 72 7.19 62.46 -7.24
N THR A 73 7.20 62.72 -5.91
CA THR A 73 8.17 63.04 -4.82
C THR A 73 7.56 62.69 -3.42
N ASN A 74 8.34 62.75 -2.31
CA ASN A 74 7.96 63.26 -0.96
C ASN A 74 6.93 62.51 -0.03
N LYS A 75 6.99 62.56 1.33
CA LYS A 75 8.07 62.90 2.31
C LYS A 75 7.67 62.62 3.79
N ASP A 76 8.66 62.77 4.68
CA ASP A 76 8.62 63.10 6.13
C ASP A 76 8.15 62.05 7.18
N ALA A 77 8.51 62.30 8.45
CA ALA A 77 8.37 61.47 9.68
C ALA A 77 7.82 62.38 10.85
N PRO A 78 7.80 62.08 12.19
CA PRO A 78 8.58 61.10 12.98
C PRO A 78 7.87 60.39 14.18
N LEU A 79 8.66 59.56 14.90
CA LEU A 79 8.74 59.23 16.36
C LEU A 79 7.52 59.17 17.33
N GLU A 80 7.61 58.15 18.21
CA GLU A 80 7.24 58.07 19.66
C GLU A 80 5.80 58.36 20.14
N ASP A 81 5.24 57.42 20.93
CA ASP A 81 5.10 57.61 22.40
C ASP A 81 4.91 56.25 23.12
N SER A 82 4.66 56.28 24.43
CA SER A 82 4.70 55.21 25.43
C SER A 82 3.36 55.03 26.17
N ILE A 83 3.25 54.04 27.07
CA ILE A 83 2.57 54.10 28.40
C ILE A 83 2.59 52.71 29.07
N THR A 84 2.84 52.69 30.38
CA THR A 84 2.68 51.55 31.31
C THR A 84 1.58 51.85 32.35
N PHE A 85 0.95 50.81 32.89
CA PHE A 85 0.35 50.83 34.24
C PHE A 85 0.35 49.40 34.83
N ALA A 86 0.21 49.29 36.15
CA ALA A 86 0.38 48.06 36.93
C ALA A 86 -0.74 47.91 37.98
N ASP A 87 -0.45 47.15 39.05
CA ASP A 87 -1.20 47.05 40.33
C ASP A 87 -2.52 46.22 40.30
N GLU A 88 -2.87 45.40 41.31
CA GLU A 88 -2.12 44.95 42.50
C GLU A 88 -2.62 43.59 43.06
N PHE A 89 -2.03 43.17 44.20
CA PHE A 89 -2.20 41.92 44.95
C PHE A 89 -3.61 41.61 45.50
N GLN A 90 -3.91 40.31 45.72
CA GLN A 90 -3.94 39.73 47.10
C GLN A 90 -4.00 38.19 47.14
N GLU A 91 -3.31 37.63 48.12
CA GLU A 91 -3.34 36.21 48.57
C GLU A 91 -4.20 36.09 49.84
N ASP A 92 -4.74 34.90 50.15
CA ASP A 92 -4.28 34.05 51.28
C ASP A 92 -5.28 32.95 51.72
N ASP A 93 -4.72 31.91 52.35
CA ASP A 93 -5.30 30.98 53.35
C ASP A 93 -6.53 30.08 53.04
N LEU A 94 -6.70 28.91 53.68
CA LEU A 94 -5.78 27.81 54.11
C LEU A 94 -6.64 26.62 54.63
N GLN A 95 -6.11 25.39 54.58
CA GLN A 95 -6.61 24.18 55.31
C GLN A 95 -8.03 23.69 54.90
N ASP A 96 -8.52 22.49 55.25
CA ASP A 96 -8.09 21.48 56.24
C ASP A 96 -8.39 20.02 55.79
N LEU A 97 -7.96 19.01 56.56
CA LEU A 97 -8.10 17.57 56.25
C LEU A 97 -9.46 16.95 56.66
N ASN A 98 -9.89 15.86 56.01
CA ASN A 98 -9.82 14.48 56.58
C ASN A 98 -10.48 13.35 55.74
N PHE A 99 -10.10 12.11 56.09
CA PHE A 99 -10.73 10.84 55.67
C PHE A 99 -12.10 10.61 56.34
N VAL A 100 -12.95 9.76 55.73
CA VAL A 100 -13.59 8.62 56.42
C VAL A 100 -14.08 7.56 55.41
N ASN A 101 -14.19 6.30 55.85
CA ASN A 101 -14.56 5.13 55.04
C ASN A 101 -15.63 4.31 55.76
N THR A 102 -16.78 4.06 55.12
CA THR A 102 -17.81 3.12 55.60
C THR A 102 -18.65 2.53 54.46
N ARG A 103 -18.53 1.20 54.27
CA ARG A 103 -19.60 0.17 54.43
C ARG A 103 -21.01 0.69 54.84
N ASP A 104 -22.15 0.10 54.48
CA ASP A 104 -22.46 -1.35 54.44
C ASP A 104 -23.73 -1.71 53.61
N GLU A 105 -23.83 -3.00 53.29
CA GLU A 105 -25.00 -3.92 53.21
C GLU A 105 -26.45 -3.54 52.79
N LYS A 106 -27.06 -4.55 52.14
CA LYS A 106 -28.43 -5.13 52.30
C LYS A 106 -29.62 -4.75 51.40
N GLU A 107 -30.03 -5.77 50.64
CA GLU A 107 -31.37 -6.39 50.56
C GLU A 107 -32.63 -5.51 50.71
N PHE A 108 -33.55 -5.62 49.74
CA PHE A 108 -34.83 -6.32 49.96
C PHE A 108 -35.49 -6.73 48.64
N ALA A 109 -36.34 -7.76 48.65
CA ALA A 109 -37.12 -8.23 47.51
C ALA A 109 -38.57 -7.71 47.57
N PHE A 110 -39.31 -7.75 46.45
CA PHE A 110 -40.47 -8.65 46.26
C PHE A 110 -41.06 -8.56 44.84
N ALA A 111 -41.82 -9.59 44.45
CA ALA A 111 -42.40 -9.77 43.11
C ALA A 111 -43.68 -8.93 42.87
N ASN A 112 -44.04 -8.72 41.60
CA ASN A 112 -45.28 -9.27 40.99
C ASN A 112 -45.50 -8.84 39.52
N GLU A 113 -45.63 -9.83 38.63
CA GLU A 113 -46.52 -9.82 37.46
C GLU A 113 -48.00 -10.02 37.94
N PRO A 114 -49.10 -9.93 37.12
CA PRO A 114 -49.19 -10.25 35.68
C PRO A 114 -50.27 -9.50 34.81
N GLN A 115 -50.46 -10.02 33.59
CA GLN A 115 -51.64 -9.91 32.68
C GLN A 115 -51.89 -8.64 31.82
N VAL A 116 -51.54 -8.76 30.53
CA VAL A 116 -52.49 -8.98 29.40
C VAL A 116 -53.86 -8.28 29.47
N ASN A 117 -54.18 -7.42 28.47
CA ASN A 117 -55.24 -7.73 27.51
C ASN A 117 -55.16 -6.96 26.16
N GLN A 118 -55.92 -7.43 25.18
CA GLN A 118 -56.07 -6.91 23.82
C GLN A 118 -57.23 -5.91 23.69
N GLN A 119 -57.23 -5.07 22.65
CA GLN A 119 -58.41 -4.93 21.77
C GLN A 119 -58.11 -4.26 20.43
N GLU A 120 -58.90 -4.61 19.41
CA GLU A 120 -58.84 -4.10 18.04
C GLU A 120 -59.80 -2.93 17.82
N SER A 121 -59.59 -2.14 16.76
CA SER A 121 -60.69 -1.74 15.86
C SER A 121 -60.14 -1.07 14.60
N ALA A 122 -60.83 -1.27 13.47
CA ALA A 122 -60.63 -0.57 12.21
C ALA A 122 -61.95 0.05 11.76
N PHE A 123 -61.92 1.03 10.83
CA PHE A 123 -62.85 1.10 9.69
C PHE A 123 -62.57 2.27 8.72
N VAL A 124 -62.63 1.95 7.41
CA VAL A 124 -63.27 2.72 6.31
C VAL A 124 -62.81 4.16 5.98
N GLY A 125 -62.53 4.40 4.70
CA GLY A 125 -62.63 5.70 4.01
C GLY A 125 -63.68 5.66 2.88
N PRO A 126 -63.87 6.73 2.10
CA PRO A 126 -63.92 6.52 0.64
C PRO A 126 -63.39 7.68 -0.24
N ASP A 127 -62.99 7.29 -1.46
CA ASP A 127 -63.11 7.94 -2.79
C ASP A 127 -62.86 9.45 -3.05
N GLY A 128 -62.06 9.70 -4.09
CA GLY A 128 -61.97 10.99 -4.79
C GLY A 128 -60.87 11.01 -5.86
N ALA A 129 -61.22 10.97 -7.15
CA ALA A 129 -60.26 10.84 -8.26
C ALA A 129 -60.37 11.97 -9.31
N LYS A 130 -59.24 12.36 -9.94
CA LYS A 130 -59.20 12.96 -11.30
C LYS A 130 -57.78 13.12 -11.90
N GLU A 131 -57.72 12.88 -13.22
CA GLU A 131 -56.85 13.46 -14.29
C GLU A 131 -55.35 13.72 -14.00
N ILE A 132 -54.41 12.96 -14.58
CA ILE A 132 -53.93 12.90 -15.99
C ILE A 132 -52.95 14.02 -16.38
N ALA A 133 -51.69 13.65 -16.65
CA ALA A 133 -50.83 14.23 -17.69
C ALA A 133 -49.65 13.28 -18.01
N SER A 134 -49.40 12.98 -19.29
CA SER A 134 -48.27 12.18 -19.78
C SER A 134 -47.55 12.90 -20.92
N PHE A 135 -46.24 12.66 -21.09
CA PHE A 135 -45.43 13.27 -22.15
C PHE A 135 -44.57 12.23 -22.89
N THR A 136 -44.65 12.26 -24.22
CA THR A 136 -43.94 11.36 -25.16
C THR A 136 -43.52 12.19 -26.38
N PRO A 137 -42.30 12.02 -26.95
CA PRO A 137 -41.79 12.89 -28.02
C PRO A 137 -42.36 12.57 -29.42
N PRO A 138 -42.27 13.51 -30.40
CA PRO A 138 -42.94 13.39 -31.70
C PRO A 138 -42.08 12.84 -32.86
N PHE A 139 -42.66 11.86 -33.57
CA PHE A 139 -42.72 11.65 -35.03
C PHE A 139 -41.50 11.76 -35.98
N LEU A 140 -41.32 10.69 -36.76
CA LEU A 140 -40.70 10.64 -38.10
C LEU A 140 -41.73 10.90 -39.23
N PRO A 141 -41.28 11.21 -40.46
CA PRO A 141 -41.96 10.85 -41.71
C PRO A 141 -41.21 9.77 -42.52
N SER A 142 -41.88 9.15 -43.49
CA SER A 142 -41.51 7.85 -44.09
C SER A 142 -41.23 7.84 -45.60
N LYS A 143 -40.53 6.80 -46.09
CA LYS A 143 -40.71 6.07 -47.38
C LYS A 143 -39.90 4.76 -47.31
N ASN A 144 -40.52 3.57 -47.35
CA ASN A 144 -41.00 2.82 -48.52
C ASN A 144 -39.90 2.35 -49.50
N GLU A 145 -39.56 1.06 -49.43
CA GLU A 145 -39.59 0.12 -50.58
C GLU A 145 -39.61 -1.35 -50.09
N SER A 146 -39.71 -2.34 -50.97
CA SER A 146 -40.47 -3.59 -50.69
C SER A 146 -39.75 -4.94 -50.92
N TYR A 147 -40.15 -5.92 -50.08
CA TYR A 147 -40.21 -7.39 -50.26
C TYR A 147 -39.95 -7.98 -51.68
N PRO A 148 -39.29 -9.16 -51.76
CA PRO A 148 -40.04 -10.42 -51.59
C PRO A 148 -39.41 -11.49 -50.68
N SER A 149 -40.28 -12.32 -50.10
CA SER A 149 -39.95 -13.53 -49.33
C SER A 149 -39.71 -14.76 -50.22
N ARG A 150 -38.91 -15.73 -49.75
CA ARG A 150 -38.99 -17.13 -50.20
C ARG A 150 -38.84 -18.09 -49.02
N SER A 151 -39.29 -19.33 -49.22
CA SER A 151 -39.65 -20.32 -48.21
C SER A 151 -38.62 -21.43 -48.00
N LEU A 152 -38.62 -21.99 -46.78
CA LEU A 152 -38.47 -23.40 -46.42
C LEU A 152 -37.42 -24.26 -47.15
N GLU A 153 -36.49 -24.79 -46.38
CA GLU A 153 -36.19 -26.24 -46.41
C GLU A 153 -35.87 -26.70 -44.97
N GLU A 154 -36.19 -27.96 -44.67
CA GLU A 154 -36.05 -28.59 -43.35
C GLU A 154 -34.84 -29.53 -43.36
N ASP A 155 -34.23 -29.80 -42.20
CA ASP A 155 -33.47 -31.04 -41.97
C ASP A 155 -33.34 -31.31 -40.46
N GLU A 156 -33.85 -32.46 -40.01
CA GLU A 156 -33.72 -32.95 -38.64
C GLU A 156 -32.57 -33.97 -38.53
N VAL A 157 -31.74 -33.88 -37.49
CA VAL A 157 -31.02 -35.04 -36.93
C VAL A 157 -31.02 -34.94 -35.40
N ALA A 158 -31.35 -36.02 -34.72
CA ALA A 158 -31.50 -36.11 -33.26
C ALA A 158 -30.26 -36.75 -32.57
N PHE A 159 -30.48 -37.41 -31.42
CA PHE A 159 -29.52 -38.07 -30.50
C PHE A 159 -28.82 -37.12 -29.51
N GLU A 160 -28.80 -37.38 -28.18
CA GLU A 160 -29.49 -38.42 -27.38
C GLU A 160 -29.58 -37.95 -25.89
N ASP A 161 -30.60 -38.40 -25.15
CA ASP A 161 -30.75 -38.17 -23.69
C ASP A 161 -30.24 -39.39 -22.90
N GLU A 162 -29.48 -39.19 -21.81
CA GLU A 162 -29.44 -40.20 -20.72
C GLU A 162 -28.98 -39.66 -19.35
N PHE A 163 -29.42 -40.35 -18.28
CA PHE A 163 -29.09 -40.22 -16.85
C PHE A 163 -29.63 -39.03 -16.04
N ALA A 164 -30.69 -39.32 -15.29
CA ALA A 164 -31.02 -38.76 -13.99
C ALA A 164 -30.95 -39.89 -12.91
N ASP A 165 -31.45 -39.61 -11.70
CA ASP A 165 -31.46 -40.49 -10.50
C ASP A 165 -30.05 -40.73 -9.89
N ASP A 166 -29.83 -40.77 -8.57
CA ASP A 166 -30.72 -40.60 -7.40
C ASP A 166 -29.88 -40.13 -6.17
N PHE A 167 -30.53 -39.67 -5.08
CA PHE A 167 -30.16 -39.88 -3.64
C PHE A 167 -30.77 -38.88 -2.63
N GLU A 168 -31.83 -39.33 -1.97
CA GLU A 168 -32.25 -39.17 -0.55
C GLU A 168 -31.87 -37.92 0.30
N GLU A 169 -32.92 -37.27 0.87
CA GLU A 169 -32.81 -36.43 2.08
C GLU A 169 -32.89 -37.27 3.38
N ALA A 170 -32.17 -36.87 4.44
CA ALA A 170 -32.44 -37.32 5.82
C ALA A 170 -32.06 -36.24 6.86
N PRO A 171 -32.94 -35.85 7.82
CA PRO A 171 -32.69 -34.74 8.75
C PRO A 171 -32.27 -35.17 10.16
N PHE A 172 -31.38 -34.42 10.84
CA PHE A 172 -31.12 -34.61 12.28
C PHE A 172 -30.86 -33.33 13.10
N LYS A 173 -31.86 -33.04 13.96
CA LYS A 173 -31.87 -32.43 15.31
C LYS A 173 -30.88 -31.33 15.75
N SER A 174 -31.47 -30.35 16.43
CA SER A 174 -30.84 -29.34 17.29
C SER A 174 -30.53 -29.84 18.70
N GLU A 175 -29.36 -29.47 19.23
CA GLU A 175 -29.02 -29.19 20.66
C GLU A 175 -27.54 -28.74 20.69
N SER A 176 -27.03 -27.92 21.60
CA SER A 176 -27.60 -27.25 22.78
C SER A 176 -26.85 -25.91 23.03
N ALA A 177 -27.40 -25.01 23.85
CA ALA A 177 -26.77 -23.71 24.14
C ALA A 177 -25.83 -23.77 25.37
N VAL A 178 -24.66 -23.14 25.27
CA VAL A 178 -23.76 -22.88 26.40
C VAL A 178 -23.49 -21.38 26.48
N ASN A 179 -23.70 -20.80 27.67
CA ASN A 179 -23.68 -19.36 27.90
C ASN A 179 -22.64 -19.00 28.96
N ILE A 180 -21.49 -18.42 28.55
CA ILE A 180 -20.42 -18.00 29.46
C ILE A 180 -19.96 -16.58 29.11
N LYS A 181 -20.43 -15.63 29.95
CA LYS A 181 -19.81 -14.38 30.40
C LYS A 181 -18.79 -13.69 29.49
N SER A 182 -19.14 -12.49 29.07
CA SER A 182 -18.22 -11.45 28.60
C SER A 182 -17.24 -11.01 29.70
N GLN A 183 -15.98 -10.78 29.34
CA GLN A 183 -15.08 -9.89 30.08
C GLN A 183 -14.32 -8.96 29.14
N ASP A 184 -14.23 -7.71 29.58
CA ASP A 184 -13.17 -6.71 29.41
C ASP A 184 -12.62 -6.39 28.00
N LYS A 185 -12.78 -5.12 27.61
CA LYS A 185 -12.28 -4.55 26.35
C LYS A 185 -10.80 -4.17 26.50
N ALA A 186 -9.93 -4.73 25.67
CA ALA A 186 -8.63 -4.14 25.34
C ALA A 186 -8.77 -3.25 24.09
N GLU A 187 -8.11 -2.10 24.06
CA GLU A 187 -8.19 -1.16 22.93
C GLU A 187 -7.25 -1.57 21.79
N ALA A 188 -7.82 -1.91 20.64
CA ALA A 188 -7.07 -2.37 19.47
C ALA A 188 -6.43 -1.18 18.72
N PHE A 189 -5.13 -0.98 18.93
CA PHE A 189 -4.30 -0.09 18.10
C PHE A 189 -4.33 -0.56 16.63
N THR A 190 -4.59 0.34 15.67
CA THR A 190 -4.80 -0.05 14.25
C THR A 190 -3.63 0.36 13.33
N PRO A 191 -2.68 -0.55 13.03
CA PRO A 191 -1.69 -0.30 11.96
C PRO A 191 -2.32 -0.25 10.53
N PRO A 192 -1.67 0.45 9.57
CA PRO A 192 -2.32 1.10 8.41
C PRO A 192 -2.46 0.27 7.12
N PHE A 193 -2.14 -1.02 7.14
CA PHE A 193 -1.74 -1.79 5.94
C PHE A 193 -2.82 -2.13 4.88
N LEU A 194 -4.06 -1.68 5.03
CA LEU A 194 -5.20 -2.05 4.14
C LEU A 194 -5.36 -1.14 2.89
N THR A 195 -4.28 -0.58 2.34
CA THR A 195 -4.36 0.34 1.19
C THR A 195 -3.44 0.06 -0.01
N THR A 196 -2.51 -0.89 0.07
CA THR A 196 -1.47 -1.07 -0.97
C THR A 196 -1.92 -1.91 -2.17
N MET A 197 -2.72 -2.98 -1.98
CA MET A 197 -3.15 -3.85 -3.09
C MET A 197 -4.06 -3.15 -4.13
N GLU A 198 -4.88 -2.16 -3.73
CA GLU A 198 -5.67 -1.33 -4.68
C GLU A 198 -4.84 -0.26 -5.41
N GLU A 199 -3.55 -0.10 -5.08
CA GLU A 199 -2.68 0.92 -5.67
C GLU A 199 -1.60 0.31 -6.60
N ASN A 200 -1.10 -0.90 -6.32
CA ASN A 200 -0.19 -1.61 -7.23
C ASN A 200 -0.85 -2.00 -8.57
N ALA A 201 -2.18 -2.12 -8.63
CA ALA A 201 -2.92 -2.37 -9.87
C ALA A 201 -2.87 -1.23 -10.90
N ARG A 202 -2.20 -0.10 -10.61
CA ARG A 202 -2.19 1.12 -11.44
C ARG A 202 -1.00 1.25 -12.39
N GLY A 203 -0.02 0.36 -12.32
CA GLY A 203 1.16 0.35 -13.21
C GLY A 203 0.93 -0.35 -14.58
N LEU A 204 -0.15 -1.12 -14.74
CA LEU A 204 -0.41 -1.91 -15.94
C LEU A 204 -1.24 -1.13 -16.99
N PRO A 205 -0.80 -1.05 -18.26
CA PRO A 205 -1.59 -0.46 -19.33
C PRO A 205 -2.78 -1.34 -19.71
N SER A 206 -3.92 -0.74 -20.07
CA SER A 206 -5.26 -1.35 -20.24
C SER A 206 -5.39 -2.53 -21.24
N GLY A 207 -4.30 -2.92 -21.93
CA GLY A 207 -4.29 -3.98 -22.94
C GLY A 207 -3.90 -5.38 -22.43
N GLN A 208 -3.47 -5.51 -21.17
CA GLN A 208 -3.38 -6.82 -20.50
C GLN A 208 -4.63 -7.04 -19.65
N LEU A 209 -5.13 -8.28 -19.59
CA LEU A 209 -6.45 -8.63 -19.03
C LEU A 209 -6.54 -8.32 -17.51
N ALA A 210 -6.97 -7.10 -17.19
CA ALA A 210 -6.83 -6.50 -15.87
C ALA A 210 -7.96 -6.90 -14.90
N MET A 211 -7.77 -8.03 -14.21
CA MET A 211 -8.60 -8.35 -13.04
C MET A 211 -8.10 -7.58 -11.80
N ALA A 212 -8.72 -6.42 -11.55
CA ALA A 212 -8.51 -5.65 -10.34
C ALA A 212 -9.45 -6.13 -9.22
N ALA A 213 -8.92 -6.77 -8.18
CA ALA A 213 -9.71 -7.20 -7.02
C ALA A 213 -10.13 -6.00 -6.16
N SER A 214 -11.42 -5.88 -5.85
CA SER A 214 -11.96 -4.84 -4.97
C SER A 214 -11.63 -5.12 -3.49
N GLY A 215 -10.88 -4.21 -2.86
CA GLY A 215 -10.23 -4.41 -1.56
C GLY A 215 -11.02 -3.89 -0.35
N GLY A 216 -12.36 -3.83 -0.43
CA GLY A 216 -13.20 -3.12 0.54
C GLY A 216 -13.12 -3.64 1.98
N SER A 217 -12.37 -2.96 2.84
CA SER A 217 -12.26 -3.28 4.28
C SER A 217 -13.55 -2.98 5.04
N THR A 218 -14.06 -3.95 5.80
CA THR A 218 -15.29 -3.83 6.60
C THR A 218 -15.05 -4.07 8.10
N LYS A 219 -15.73 -3.30 8.96
CA LYS A 219 -15.92 -3.61 10.38
C LYS A 219 -17.39 -3.96 10.60
N SER A 220 -17.65 -5.11 11.21
CA SER A 220 -19.00 -5.55 11.56
C SER A 220 -19.59 -4.74 12.72
N PRO A 221 -20.89 -4.42 12.72
CA PRO A 221 -21.52 -3.67 13.80
C PRO A 221 -21.83 -4.55 15.01
N LEU A 222 -21.43 -4.11 16.21
CA LEU A 222 -21.96 -4.64 17.47
C LEU A 222 -23.35 -4.04 17.74
N HIS A 223 -24.23 -4.84 18.37
CA HIS A 223 -25.45 -4.32 19.01
C HIS A 223 -25.10 -3.54 20.27
N ASN A 224 -25.92 -2.55 20.58
CA ASN A 224 -26.23 -2.07 21.93
C ASN A 224 -27.53 -1.26 21.83
N ASP A 225 -28.44 -1.45 22.77
CA ASP A 225 -29.76 -0.80 22.79
C ASP A 225 -29.72 0.58 23.48
N ASP A 226 -30.76 1.39 23.29
CA ASP A 226 -30.83 2.80 23.66
C ASP A 226 -30.97 3.05 25.18
N ALA A 227 -30.17 3.99 25.72
CA ALA A 227 -30.55 4.92 26.80
C ALA A 227 -29.57 6.10 26.94
N ASP A 228 -30.08 7.23 27.48
CA ASP A 228 -29.37 8.43 27.98
C ASP A 228 -28.20 9.00 27.15
N CYS A 229 -28.54 9.98 26.30
CA CYS A 229 -27.56 10.87 25.67
C CYS A 229 -27.04 11.93 26.67
N LYS A 230 -26.17 11.51 27.60
CA LYS A 230 -25.29 12.39 28.37
C LYS A 230 -23.84 12.14 27.97
N GLN A 231 -23.25 13.09 27.25
CA GLN A 231 -21.87 13.02 26.79
C GLN A 231 -20.89 13.17 27.97
N PHE A 232 -20.53 12.06 28.61
CA PHE A 232 -19.20 11.93 29.17
C PHE A 232 -18.23 11.63 28.02
N THR A 233 -17.72 12.69 27.39
CA THR A 233 -16.51 12.59 26.57
C THR A 233 -15.33 12.30 27.50
N PRO A 234 -14.64 11.15 27.41
CA PRO A 234 -13.31 11.04 27.99
C PRO A 234 -12.43 12.09 27.30
N THR A 235 -11.75 12.94 28.07
CA THR A 235 -10.97 14.07 27.56
C THR A 235 -9.63 13.64 26.97
N CYS A 236 -9.70 12.89 25.87
CA CYS A 236 -8.66 12.80 24.87
C CYS A 236 -8.95 13.79 23.75
N GLU A 237 -9.05 15.08 24.09
CA GLU A 237 -8.71 16.10 23.10
C GLU A 237 -7.25 15.87 22.73
N ALA A 238 -6.99 15.44 21.50
CA ALA A 238 -5.64 15.50 20.96
C ALA A 238 -5.31 16.99 20.77
N PRO A 239 -4.23 17.52 21.38
CA PRO A 239 -3.67 18.80 20.98
C PRO A 239 -3.55 18.92 19.46
N ASN A 240 -3.68 20.14 18.94
CA ASN A 240 -3.53 20.45 17.52
C ASN A 240 -2.07 20.27 17.05
N TRP A 241 -1.60 19.03 17.00
CA TRP A 241 -0.29 18.68 16.49
C TRP A 241 -0.24 18.80 14.95
N PRO A 242 0.87 19.30 14.38
CA PRO A 242 1.01 19.43 12.94
C PRO A 242 0.98 18.06 12.24
N VAL A 243 0.30 17.98 11.10
CA VAL A 243 0.18 16.78 10.27
C VAL A 243 1.58 16.26 9.92
N GLY A 244 1.98 15.13 10.51
CA GLY A 244 3.29 14.52 10.30
C GLY A 244 4.03 14.07 11.55
N THR A 245 3.53 14.36 12.76
CA THR A 245 4.06 13.75 13.99
C THR A 245 3.84 12.23 13.98
N GLU A 246 4.92 11.48 13.78
CA GLU A 246 4.93 10.04 14.05
C GLU A 246 4.63 9.80 15.53
N CYS A 247 3.68 8.93 15.84
CA CYS A 247 3.69 8.21 17.12
C CYS A 247 4.79 7.15 17.08
N VAL A 248 6.06 7.60 16.99
CA VAL A 248 7.15 6.82 17.57
C VAL A 248 6.79 6.70 19.05
N PRO A 249 6.71 5.50 19.63
CA PRO A 249 6.62 5.37 21.08
C PRO A 249 7.90 5.99 21.64
N LYS A 250 7.81 7.20 22.20
CA LYS A 250 8.93 7.84 22.89
C LYS A 250 9.40 6.84 23.95
N TYR A 251 10.54 6.21 23.73
CA TYR A 251 11.14 5.33 24.72
C TYR A 251 11.28 6.15 26.00
N ALA A 252 10.87 5.58 27.14
CA ALA A 252 10.96 6.27 28.42
C ALA A 252 12.33 6.95 28.53
N GLU A 253 12.31 8.28 28.67
CA GLU A 253 13.53 9.06 28.79
C GLU A 253 14.30 8.53 30.01
N PRO A 254 15.64 8.44 29.95
CA PRO A 254 16.40 7.83 31.03
C PRO A 254 16.08 8.57 32.34
N PRO A 255 15.79 7.86 33.45
CA PRO A 255 15.31 8.47 34.67
C PRO A 255 16.32 9.50 35.16
N ILE A 256 15.88 10.76 35.26
CA ILE A 256 16.74 11.86 35.72
C ILE A 256 17.00 11.66 37.21
N CYS A 257 18.20 11.17 37.52
CA CYS A 257 18.69 10.96 38.87
C CYS A 257 18.51 12.21 39.73
N SER A 258 17.89 12.06 40.90
CA SER A 258 17.85 13.12 41.89
C SER A 258 19.27 13.46 42.34
N THR A 259 19.57 14.75 42.58
CA THR A 259 20.83 15.17 43.23
C THR A 259 20.96 14.64 44.65
N ASN A 260 19.85 14.20 45.25
CA ASN A 260 19.74 13.75 46.63
C ASN A 260 19.49 12.23 46.74
N GLU A 261 19.66 11.46 45.65
CA GLU A 261 19.67 10.00 45.70
C GLU A 261 20.98 9.48 46.32
N ASP A 262 20.86 8.47 47.19
CA ASP A 262 22.01 7.81 47.81
C ASP A 262 22.91 7.13 46.77
N ILE A 263 24.22 7.29 46.95
CA ILE A 263 25.25 6.66 46.13
C ILE A 263 25.47 5.23 46.65
N LEU A 264 24.97 4.26 45.88
CA LEU A 264 25.08 2.82 46.15
C LEU A 264 26.53 2.33 46.01
N VAL A 265 27.25 2.87 45.02
CA VAL A 265 28.65 2.54 44.73
C VAL A 265 29.39 3.84 44.42
N LYS A 266 30.54 4.08 45.05
CA LYS A 266 31.32 5.32 44.85
C LYS A 266 31.90 5.44 43.44
N GLU A 267 32.30 4.31 42.86
CA GLU A 267 32.92 4.20 41.55
C GLU A 267 32.64 2.79 41.00
N VAL A 268 32.00 2.69 39.83
CA VAL A 268 31.77 1.41 39.16
C VAL A 268 33.05 0.94 38.49
N THR A 269 33.56 -0.22 38.92
CA THR A 269 34.81 -0.84 38.45
C THR A 269 34.58 -1.90 37.38
N GLY A 270 33.37 -2.44 37.26
CA GLY A 270 33.02 -3.44 36.23
C GLY A 270 31.52 -3.75 36.16
N VAL A 271 31.08 -4.32 35.05
CA VAL A 271 29.71 -4.80 34.85
C VAL A 271 29.74 -6.22 34.28
N ARG A 272 29.12 -7.17 35.00
CA ARG A 272 29.01 -8.58 34.58
C ARG A 272 27.57 -8.85 34.12
N LEU A 273 27.39 -9.26 32.87
CA LEU A 273 26.11 -9.77 32.37
C LEU A 273 26.13 -11.30 32.40
N LEU A 274 25.14 -11.89 33.08
CA LEU A 274 25.05 -13.31 33.42
C LEU A 274 23.89 -13.97 32.67
N GLY A 275 24.10 -15.15 32.08
CA GLY A 275 23.03 -15.94 31.46
C GLY A 275 22.07 -16.63 32.44
N SER A 276 22.41 -16.72 33.73
CA SER A 276 21.54 -17.22 34.80
C SER A 276 22.08 -16.89 36.19
N GLU A 277 21.25 -17.04 37.24
CA GLU A 277 21.69 -16.98 38.65
C GLU A 277 22.87 -17.91 38.98
N LYS A 278 22.99 -19.05 38.29
CA LYS A 278 24.07 -20.03 38.55
C LYS A 278 25.45 -19.54 38.13
N ALA A 279 25.52 -18.48 37.32
CA ALA A 279 26.75 -17.81 36.91
C ALA A 279 27.17 -16.67 37.85
N MET A 280 26.36 -16.35 38.89
CA MET A 280 26.70 -15.37 39.93
C MET A 280 28.03 -15.73 40.61
N ARG A 281 28.88 -14.72 40.80
CA ARG A 281 30.14 -14.86 41.55
C ARG A 281 30.18 -13.93 42.75
N SER A 282 30.99 -14.28 43.75
CA SER A 282 31.44 -13.27 44.72
C SER A 282 32.25 -12.21 43.98
N SER A 283 32.10 -10.94 44.34
CA SER A 283 32.71 -9.83 43.62
C SER A 283 34.23 -10.00 43.39
N ARG A 284 34.94 -10.52 44.41
CA ARG A 284 36.40 -10.76 44.55
C ARG A 284 37.19 -11.45 43.43
N ASP A 285 36.57 -11.85 42.33
CA ASP A 285 37.32 -12.25 41.13
C ASP A 285 37.90 -10.99 40.47
N ASP A 286 39.24 -10.88 40.49
CA ASP A 286 40.05 -9.69 40.18
C ASP A 286 40.22 -9.43 38.67
N ASP A 287 39.10 -9.17 37.98
CA ASP A 287 39.03 -8.73 36.58
C ASP A 287 38.10 -7.50 36.46
N SER A 288 38.67 -6.30 36.34
CA SER A 288 37.94 -5.02 36.26
C SER A 288 37.62 -4.59 34.82
N GLU A 289 36.82 -5.40 34.12
CA GLU A 289 36.27 -5.08 32.78
C GLU A 289 34.77 -5.45 32.68
N ILE A 290 34.17 -5.22 31.51
CA ILE A 290 32.80 -5.64 31.21
C ILE A 290 32.82 -7.10 30.77
N GLN A 291 32.08 -7.96 31.48
CA GLN A 291 32.14 -9.41 31.29
C GLN A 291 30.78 -10.01 30.88
N PHE A 292 30.83 -11.06 30.07
CA PHE A 292 29.65 -11.80 29.60
C PHE A 292 29.79 -13.28 29.99
N ILE A 293 29.18 -13.70 31.10
CA ILE A 293 29.35 -15.04 31.69
C ILE A 293 28.11 -15.90 31.37
N ASP A 294 28.32 -17.02 30.70
CA ASP A 294 27.27 -17.94 30.18
C ASP A 294 26.17 -17.26 29.34
N LEU A 295 26.45 -16.04 28.84
CA LEU A 295 25.51 -15.22 28.10
C LEU A 295 25.83 -15.21 26.59
N ASP A 296 24.85 -15.71 25.84
CA ASP A 296 24.71 -15.48 24.40
C ASP A 296 24.18 -14.05 24.17
N VAL A 297 24.86 -13.28 23.32
CA VAL A 297 24.58 -11.85 23.09
C VAL A 297 24.33 -11.68 21.60
N PRO A 298 23.16 -11.16 21.19
CA PRO A 298 22.86 -10.94 19.78
C PRO A 298 23.72 -9.80 19.22
N GLY A 299 24.10 -9.89 17.95
CA GLY A 299 24.93 -8.86 17.32
C GLY A 299 26.39 -8.90 17.79
N SER A 300 26.87 -7.79 18.34
CA SER A 300 28.27 -7.59 18.72
C SER A 300 28.40 -7.37 20.23
N LYS A 301 29.27 -8.18 20.88
CA LYS A 301 29.64 -7.97 22.29
C LYS A 301 30.43 -6.67 22.51
N GLY A 302 31.11 -6.17 21.48
CA GLY A 302 31.81 -4.89 21.52
C GLY A 302 30.85 -3.72 21.71
N ASP A 303 29.82 -3.63 20.86
CA ASP A 303 28.87 -2.52 20.82
C ASP A 303 28.08 -2.38 22.14
N LEU A 304 27.72 -3.50 22.78
CA LEU A 304 27.12 -3.52 24.12
C LEU A 304 28.15 -3.15 25.21
N SER A 305 29.41 -3.58 25.07
CA SER A 305 30.49 -3.17 25.96
C SER A 305 30.79 -1.67 25.86
N ASP A 306 30.80 -1.09 24.66
CA ASP A 306 30.99 0.34 24.44
C ASP A 306 29.84 1.14 25.07
N THR A 307 28.60 0.66 24.93
CA THR A 307 27.41 1.24 25.58
C THR A 307 27.57 1.23 27.11
N LEU A 308 27.93 0.08 27.69
CA LEU A 308 28.11 -0.08 29.14
C LEU A 308 29.36 0.63 29.68
N SER A 309 30.39 0.85 28.86
CA SER A 309 31.62 1.56 29.25
C SER A 309 31.33 2.98 29.76
N THR A 310 30.23 3.58 29.28
CA THR A 310 29.79 4.91 29.69
C THR A 310 29.39 5.01 31.17
N TYR A 311 29.21 3.88 31.87
CA TYR A 311 28.89 3.83 33.30
C TYR A 311 30.11 3.51 34.19
N ILE A 312 31.24 3.08 33.61
CA ILE A 312 32.47 2.75 34.35
C ILE A 312 33.16 4.04 34.83
N GLY A 313 33.82 4.00 35.99
CA GLY A 313 34.52 5.16 36.59
C GLY A 313 33.58 6.24 37.13
N LYS A 314 32.29 5.96 37.31
CA LYS A 314 31.27 6.88 37.83
C LYS A 314 30.64 6.35 39.14
N PRO A 315 30.11 7.23 40.00
CA PRO A 315 29.25 6.80 41.11
C PRO A 315 27.93 6.22 40.58
N LEU A 316 27.41 5.20 41.26
CA LEU A 316 26.14 4.54 40.94
C LEU A 316 25.05 4.92 41.94
N ARG A 317 23.86 5.24 41.44
CA ARG A 317 22.63 5.43 42.22
C ARG A 317 21.54 4.44 41.76
N ALA A 318 20.37 4.48 42.40
CA ALA A 318 19.25 3.62 42.02
C ALA A 318 18.73 3.91 40.60
N CYS A 319 18.66 5.19 40.20
CA CYS A 319 18.36 5.60 38.82
C CYS A 319 19.32 4.98 37.77
N ASP A 320 20.62 4.89 38.06
CA ASP A 320 21.64 4.43 37.11
C ASP A 320 21.48 2.93 36.79
N LEU A 321 21.11 2.11 37.78
CA LEU A 321 20.75 0.70 37.57
C LEU A 321 19.57 0.54 36.61
N ILE A 322 18.60 1.46 36.65
CA ILE A 322 17.46 1.48 35.71
C ILE A 322 17.92 1.89 34.31
N SER A 323 18.81 2.88 34.20
CA SER A 323 19.41 3.30 32.92
C SER A 323 20.26 2.20 32.27
N ILE A 324 21.14 1.53 33.02
CA ILE A 324 21.90 0.37 32.54
C ILE A 324 20.97 -0.75 32.06
N LYS A 325 19.96 -1.11 32.89
CA LYS A 325 18.95 -2.11 32.51
C LYS A 325 18.20 -1.75 31.23
N ARG A 326 17.79 -0.48 31.10
CA ARG A 326 17.11 0.07 29.92
C ARG A 326 17.99 -0.03 28.68
N ASP A 327 19.26 0.32 28.77
CA ASP A 327 20.16 0.34 27.62
C ASP A 327 20.52 -1.09 27.16
N ILE A 328 20.62 -2.07 28.07
CA ILE A 328 20.70 -3.50 27.73
C ILE A 328 19.43 -3.95 26.98
N ILE A 329 18.24 -3.60 27.45
CA ILE A 329 16.96 -3.94 26.79
C ILE A 329 16.88 -3.32 25.39
N LEU A 330 17.29 -2.05 25.24
CA LEU A 330 17.34 -1.36 23.95
C LEU A 330 18.31 -2.05 22.99
N PHE A 331 19.52 -2.40 23.43
CA PHE A 331 20.50 -3.12 22.62
C PHE A 331 19.96 -4.47 22.11
N TYR A 332 19.32 -5.26 22.98
CA TYR A 332 18.74 -6.56 22.60
C TYR A 332 17.59 -6.37 21.60
N ARG A 333 16.67 -5.43 21.85
CA ARG A 333 15.57 -5.12 20.92
C ARG A 333 16.08 -4.67 19.56
N ASP A 334 17.03 -3.74 19.51
CA ASP A 334 17.57 -3.19 18.27
C ASP A 334 18.43 -4.24 17.53
N SER A 335 18.95 -5.24 18.26
CA SER A 335 19.50 -6.50 17.72
C SER A 335 18.44 -7.55 17.34
N ASN A 336 17.16 -7.16 17.24
CA ASN A 336 15.99 -7.97 16.87
C ASN A 336 15.66 -9.10 17.87
N ARG A 337 15.80 -8.79 19.18
CA ARG A 337 15.39 -9.58 20.36
C ARG A 337 14.57 -8.72 21.33
N PRO A 338 13.32 -8.36 21.01
CA PRO A 338 12.48 -7.48 21.84
C PRO A 338 12.10 -8.09 23.20
N LEU A 339 12.16 -9.42 23.34
CA LEU A 339 11.76 -10.15 24.54
C LEU A 339 12.98 -10.56 25.35
N VAL A 340 13.45 -9.65 26.21
CA VAL A 340 14.57 -9.90 27.12
C VAL A 340 14.18 -9.51 28.56
N SER A 341 14.43 -10.44 29.48
CA SER A 341 14.32 -10.30 30.92
C SER A 341 15.67 -9.83 31.44
N VAL A 342 15.74 -8.62 32.03
CA VAL A 342 16.95 -8.08 32.66
C VAL A 342 16.69 -7.86 34.13
N GLN A 343 17.42 -8.54 34.99
CA GLN A 343 17.20 -8.59 36.44
C GLN A 343 18.47 -8.15 37.19
N VAL A 344 18.28 -7.46 38.31
CA VAL A 344 19.36 -7.10 39.24
C VAL A 344 19.15 -7.97 40.49
N PRO A 345 19.90 -9.06 40.67
CA PRO A 345 19.80 -9.91 41.86
C PRO A 345 20.38 -9.20 43.10
N GLU A 346 20.00 -9.67 44.29
CA GLU A 346 20.64 -9.27 45.54
C GLU A 346 22.12 -9.67 45.53
N GLN A 347 23.01 -8.71 45.82
CA GLN A 347 24.45 -8.85 45.63
C GLN A 347 25.23 -7.83 46.47
N ASP A 348 26.48 -8.15 46.80
CA ASP A 348 27.43 -7.22 47.41
C ASP A 348 28.16 -6.43 46.31
N VAL A 349 27.94 -5.12 46.27
CA VAL A 349 28.53 -4.17 45.31
C VAL A 349 29.72 -3.38 45.88
N THR A 350 30.21 -3.73 47.08
CA THR A 350 31.21 -2.94 47.83
C THR A 350 32.52 -2.69 47.06
N GLU A 351 32.90 -3.61 46.16
CA GLU A 351 34.16 -3.56 45.39
C GLU A 351 33.96 -2.93 43.98
N GLY A 352 32.75 -2.44 43.68
CA GLY A 352 32.44 -1.65 42.48
C GLY A 352 31.89 -2.43 41.28
N ILE A 353 31.78 -3.77 41.38
CA ILE A 353 31.32 -4.63 40.29
C ILE A 353 29.80 -4.87 40.40
N ILE A 354 29.06 -4.64 39.32
CA ILE A 354 27.61 -4.84 39.25
C ILE A 354 27.30 -6.06 38.38
N GLN A 355 26.43 -6.95 38.87
CA GLN A 355 25.99 -8.16 38.17
C GLN A 355 24.52 -8.01 37.74
N PHE A 356 24.24 -8.24 36.46
CA PHE A 356 22.88 -8.31 35.89
C PHE A 356 22.64 -9.70 35.32
N ILE A 357 21.45 -10.26 35.53
CA ILE A 357 21.01 -11.49 34.85
C ILE A 357 20.22 -11.08 33.62
N VAL A 358 20.56 -11.66 32.46
CA VAL A 358 19.99 -11.33 31.16
C VAL A 358 19.49 -12.61 30.49
N THR A 359 18.18 -12.76 30.37
CA THR A 359 17.52 -13.96 29.84
C THR A 359 16.65 -13.59 28.64
N GLU A 360 17.00 -14.05 27.44
CA GLU A 360 16.10 -13.96 26.27
C GLU A 360 14.91 -14.89 26.45
N SER A 361 13.69 -14.38 26.29
CA SER A 361 12.49 -15.20 26.47
C SER A 361 12.29 -16.17 25.31
N THR A 362 11.89 -17.40 25.63
CA THR A 362 11.59 -18.44 24.65
C THR A 362 10.09 -18.59 24.41
N LEU A 363 9.70 -19.07 23.23
CA LEU A 363 8.29 -19.33 22.91
C LEU A 363 7.75 -20.50 23.75
N ASP A 364 6.63 -20.29 24.45
CA ASP A 364 5.86 -21.37 25.08
C ASP A 364 4.88 -21.98 24.07
N LYS A 365 3.78 -21.28 23.74
CA LYS A 365 2.81 -21.70 22.72
C LYS A 365 2.43 -20.56 21.78
N VAL A 366 1.86 -20.92 20.63
CA VAL A 366 1.14 -20.02 19.75
C VAL A 366 -0.36 -20.24 19.96
N GLU A 367 -1.07 -19.19 20.33
CA GLU A 367 -2.53 -19.19 20.43
C GLU A 367 -3.14 -18.35 19.30
N VAL A 368 -4.35 -18.71 18.89
CA VAL A 368 -5.08 -18.05 17.80
C VAL A 368 -6.51 -17.85 18.28
N ARG A 369 -7.01 -16.63 18.14
CA ARG A 369 -8.33 -16.18 18.60
C ARG A 369 -9.01 -15.35 17.52
N GLY A 370 -10.34 -15.45 17.42
CA GLY A 370 -11.17 -14.61 16.55
C GLY A 370 -11.40 -15.13 15.12
N ASN A 371 -10.64 -16.13 14.66
CA ASN A 371 -10.82 -16.74 13.34
C ASN A 371 -12.16 -17.50 13.24
N ARG A 372 -12.85 -17.37 12.09
CA ARG A 372 -14.17 -17.99 11.82
C ARG A 372 -14.22 -18.69 10.47
N TYR A 373 -13.53 -18.14 9.47
CA TYR A 373 -13.59 -18.61 8.07
C TYR A 373 -12.31 -19.28 7.58
N PHE A 374 -11.24 -19.20 8.37
CA PHE A 374 -9.95 -19.86 8.14
C PHE A 374 -9.59 -20.74 9.35
N SER A 375 -8.95 -21.89 9.10
CA SER A 375 -8.61 -22.84 10.17
C SER A 375 -7.50 -22.31 11.09
N LYS A 376 -7.51 -22.72 12.36
CA LYS A 376 -6.55 -22.27 13.39
C LYS A 376 -5.11 -22.66 13.02
N GLU A 377 -4.97 -23.84 12.43
CA GLU A 377 -3.72 -24.44 11.98
C GLU A 377 -3.05 -23.59 10.90
N ARG A 378 -3.83 -22.84 10.10
CA ARG A 378 -3.29 -21.94 9.07
C ARG A 378 -2.47 -20.80 9.67
N TYR A 379 -2.92 -20.28 10.81
CA TYR A 379 -2.26 -19.21 11.54
C TYR A 379 -1.08 -19.73 12.37
N SER A 380 -1.26 -20.84 13.10
CA SER A 380 -0.17 -21.42 13.90
C SER A 380 0.98 -21.92 13.04
N ASN A 381 0.69 -22.61 11.92
CA ASN A 381 1.73 -23.18 11.05
C ASN A 381 2.41 -22.12 10.17
N ALA A 382 1.90 -20.89 10.15
CA ALA A 382 2.60 -19.75 9.56
C ALA A 382 3.69 -19.21 10.50
N ILE A 383 3.64 -19.48 11.81
CA ILE A 383 4.72 -19.13 12.75
C ILE A 383 5.85 -20.16 12.62
N LYS A 384 7.00 -19.71 12.10
CA LYS A 384 8.18 -20.56 11.89
C LYS A 384 9.00 -20.84 13.17
N VAL A 385 8.74 -20.13 14.26
CA VAL A 385 9.37 -20.31 15.59
C VAL A 385 8.66 -21.44 16.35
N LYS A 386 9.41 -22.33 16.99
CA LYS A 386 8.89 -23.47 17.77
C LYS A 386 8.97 -23.25 19.29
N LYS A 387 8.24 -24.05 20.07
CA LYS A 387 8.35 -24.07 21.54
C LYS A 387 9.82 -24.27 21.96
N GLY A 388 10.29 -23.43 22.89
CA GLY A 388 11.66 -23.41 23.39
C GLY A 388 12.68 -22.66 22.52
N GLU A 389 12.30 -22.16 21.35
CA GLU A 389 13.19 -21.33 20.51
C GLU A 389 13.14 -19.85 20.96
N LYS A 390 14.28 -19.15 20.87
CA LYS A 390 14.39 -17.69 21.10
C LYS A 390 13.61 -16.93 20.01
N ILE A 391 12.84 -15.92 20.41
CA ILE A 391 12.00 -15.16 19.47
C ILE A 391 12.80 -14.09 18.72
N ASN A 392 12.62 -14.03 17.40
CA ASN A 392 13.17 -12.97 16.54
C ASN A 392 12.04 -12.14 15.91
N GLU A 393 12.12 -10.82 16.06
CA GLU A 393 11.07 -9.90 15.64
C GLU A 393 10.84 -9.89 14.13
N ASN A 394 11.90 -9.75 13.32
CA ASN A 394 11.77 -9.77 11.86
C ASN A 394 11.16 -11.09 11.37
N LEU A 395 11.56 -12.24 11.92
CA LEU A 395 10.94 -13.52 11.56
C LEU A 395 9.43 -13.53 11.88
N LEU A 396 8.99 -12.97 13.01
CA LEU A 396 7.57 -12.83 13.32
C LEU A 396 6.84 -11.85 12.38
N LEU A 397 7.46 -10.71 12.04
CA LEU A 397 6.92 -9.78 11.05
C LEU A 397 6.81 -10.41 9.65
N ASN A 398 7.78 -11.23 9.24
CA ASN A 398 7.72 -12.01 8.00
C ASN A 398 6.51 -12.96 8.01
N ASN A 399 6.33 -13.71 9.11
CA ASN A 399 5.21 -14.63 9.28
C ASN A 399 3.86 -13.89 9.25
N LEU A 400 3.77 -12.73 9.93
CA LEU A 400 2.57 -11.91 9.99
C LEU A 400 2.20 -11.29 8.63
N ASN A 401 3.20 -10.82 7.88
CA ASN A 401 3.00 -10.33 6.51
C ASN A 401 2.54 -11.45 5.55
N TYR A 402 3.05 -12.67 5.69
CA TYR A 402 2.55 -13.83 4.96
C TYR A 402 1.09 -14.16 5.32
N ILE A 403 0.71 -14.12 6.60
CA ILE A 403 -0.69 -14.30 7.03
C ILE A 403 -1.58 -13.22 6.38
N ASN A 404 -1.15 -11.95 6.44
CA ASN A 404 -1.91 -10.79 5.96
C ASN A 404 -1.89 -10.60 4.44
N HIS A 405 -1.20 -11.44 3.66
CA HIS A 405 -1.25 -11.41 2.20
C HIS A 405 -2.62 -11.83 1.64
N ASN A 406 -3.46 -12.55 2.41
CA ASN A 406 -4.83 -12.87 2.01
C ASN A 406 -5.80 -11.75 2.45
N PRO A 407 -6.42 -10.98 1.52
CA PRO A 407 -7.27 -9.83 1.83
C PRO A 407 -8.64 -10.20 2.43
N PHE A 408 -8.93 -11.48 2.70
CA PHE A 408 -10.12 -11.92 3.43
C PHE A 408 -9.89 -12.11 4.93
N ARG A 409 -8.70 -11.75 5.42
CA ARG A 409 -8.39 -11.73 6.85
C ARG A 409 -7.41 -10.62 7.20
N ARG A 410 -7.38 -10.29 8.48
CA ARG A 410 -6.31 -9.56 9.14
C ARG A 410 -5.94 -10.29 10.42
N ALA A 411 -4.66 -10.43 10.66
CA ALA A 411 -4.09 -10.84 11.93
C ALA A 411 -3.18 -9.72 12.45
N ASP A 412 -3.26 -9.48 13.76
CA ASP A 412 -2.31 -8.68 14.53
C ASP A 412 -1.70 -9.61 15.60
N LEU A 413 -0.43 -9.41 15.98
CA LEU A 413 0.32 -10.31 16.87
C LEU A 413 0.61 -9.63 18.22
N VAL A 414 0.36 -10.34 19.32
CA VAL A 414 0.55 -9.83 20.68
C VAL A 414 1.38 -10.81 21.51
N TYR A 415 2.30 -10.29 22.32
CA TYR A 415 3.07 -11.05 23.30
C TYR A 415 2.31 -11.13 24.63
N ALA A 416 2.22 -12.31 25.23
CA ALA A 416 1.68 -12.53 26.58
C ALA A 416 2.67 -13.33 27.45
N PRO A 417 2.64 -13.21 28.79
CA PRO A 417 3.46 -14.05 29.67
C PRO A 417 3.15 -15.54 29.45
N GLY A 418 4.18 -16.36 29.27
CA GLY A 418 4.03 -17.82 29.14
C GLY A 418 3.79 -18.53 30.48
N SER A 419 3.68 -19.86 30.46
CA SER A 419 3.36 -20.65 31.66
C SER A 419 4.56 -20.93 32.59
N GLU A 420 5.79 -20.72 32.12
CA GLU A 420 7.04 -20.87 32.88
C GLU A 420 7.83 -19.54 32.92
N SER A 421 8.76 -19.39 33.87
CA SER A 421 9.62 -18.20 33.94
C SER A 421 10.39 -17.99 32.65
N ASP A 422 10.53 -16.74 32.23
CA ASP A 422 11.27 -16.33 31.04
C ASP A 422 10.76 -17.01 29.73
N THR A 423 9.46 -17.35 29.70
CA THR A 423 8.75 -17.79 28.50
C THR A 423 7.69 -16.78 28.05
N THR A 424 7.30 -16.84 26.78
CA THR A 424 6.29 -15.96 26.18
C THR A 424 5.32 -16.73 25.29
N ASP A 425 4.04 -16.42 25.45
CA ASP A 425 2.96 -16.82 24.56
C ASP A 425 2.83 -15.84 23.38
N LEU A 426 2.56 -16.37 22.19
CA LEU A 426 2.22 -15.59 21.01
C LEU A 426 0.72 -15.68 20.73
N GLU A 427 -0.02 -14.62 21.02
CA GLU A 427 -1.44 -14.51 20.65
C GLU A 427 -1.60 -13.88 19.26
N ILE A 428 -2.12 -14.66 18.31
CA ILE A 428 -2.56 -14.19 17.00
C ILE A 428 -4.02 -13.78 17.10
N LEU A 429 -4.27 -12.47 17.07
CA LEU A 429 -5.61 -11.88 17.11
C LEU A 429 -6.13 -11.71 15.68
N VAL A 430 -7.13 -12.50 15.31
CA VAL A 430 -7.65 -12.60 13.95
C VAL A 430 -9.00 -11.89 13.82
N ASN A 431 -9.12 -11.09 12.77
CA ASN A 431 -10.38 -10.58 12.23
C ASN A 431 -10.50 -11.05 10.77
N ASP A 432 -11.20 -12.17 10.56
CA ASP A 432 -11.50 -12.69 9.21
C ASP A 432 -12.95 -12.39 8.77
N ARG A 433 -13.15 -12.34 7.45
CA ARG A 433 -14.44 -12.10 6.81
C ARG A 433 -14.86 -13.28 5.94
N PHE A 434 -16.14 -13.33 5.59
CA PHE A 434 -16.68 -14.35 4.70
C PHE A 434 -15.86 -14.40 3.39
N PRO A 435 -15.33 -15.55 2.98
CA PRO A 435 -14.30 -15.64 1.95
C PRO A 435 -14.86 -15.64 0.52
N LEU A 436 -15.99 -14.95 0.29
CA LEU A 436 -16.60 -14.70 -1.01
C LEU A 436 -16.89 -13.21 -1.14
N ASN A 437 -16.59 -12.64 -2.29
CA ASN A 437 -16.90 -11.25 -2.69
C ASN A 437 -17.36 -11.26 -4.14
N GLY A 438 -18.57 -10.80 -4.42
CA GLY A 438 -19.13 -10.65 -5.76
C GLY A 438 -19.12 -9.20 -6.22
N TYR A 439 -19.00 -8.94 -7.53
CA TYR A 439 -19.09 -7.59 -8.07
C TYR A 439 -19.62 -7.55 -9.50
N ALA A 440 -20.22 -6.43 -9.86
CA ALA A 440 -20.64 -6.10 -11.22
C ALA A 440 -20.49 -4.60 -11.48
N GLY A 441 -20.19 -4.21 -12.72
CA GLY A 441 -19.93 -2.82 -13.03
C GLY A 441 -20.01 -2.47 -14.52
N VAL A 442 -19.89 -1.17 -14.78
CA VAL A 442 -19.81 -0.59 -16.12
C VAL A 442 -18.76 0.51 -16.16
N ASP A 443 -17.96 0.55 -17.22
CA ASP A 443 -17.02 1.63 -17.51
C ASP A 443 -16.89 1.91 -19.01
N ASN A 444 -16.00 2.82 -19.39
CA ASN A 444 -15.69 3.11 -20.80
C ASN A 444 -14.22 2.90 -21.21
N THR A 445 -13.61 1.79 -20.76
CA THR A 445 -12.21 1.40 -21.07
C THR A 445 -12.03 0.61 -22.37
N GLY A 446 -13.04 0.55 -23.24
CA GLY A 446 -12.96 -0.06 -24.57
C GLY A 446 -12.42 0.87 -25.67
N LEU A 447 -11.91 0.26 -26.74
CA LEU A 447 -11.46 0.95 -27.97
C LEU A 447 -12.65 1.26 -28.89
N GLN A 448 -12.59 2.34 -29.69
CA GLN A 448 -13.79 2.84 -30.40
C GLN A 448 -14.42 1.81 -31.36
N HIS A 449 -13.60 1.05 -32.09
CA HIS A 449 -14.04 0.04 -33.06
C HIS A 449 -14.57 -1.26 -32.43
N ILE A 450 -14.50 -1.45 -31.11
CA ILE A 450 -15.05 -2.63 -30.39
C ILE A 450 -15.94 -2.21 -29.22
N ASP A 451 -16.67 -1.11 -29.41
CA ASP A 451 -17.38 -0.31 -28.40
C ASP A 451 -16.46 0.22 -27.29
N ARG A 452 -16.71 1.44 -26.82
CA ARG A 452 -15.98 2.01 -25.69
C ARG A 452 -16.48 1.47 -24.36
N THR A 453 -17.75 1.10 -24.28
CA THR A 453 -18.43 0.68 -23.05
C THR A 453 -18.03 -0.74 -22.69
N ARG A 454 -17.72 -1.01 -21.41
CA ARG A 454 -17.51 -2.35 -20.88
C ARG A 454 -18.46 -2.61 -19.73
N ILE A 455 -19.25 -3.67 -19.83
CA ILE A 455 -20.09 -4.21 -18.76
C ILE A 455 -19.40 -5.48 -18.26
N PHE A 456 -19.25 -5.63 -16.95
CA PHE A 456 -18.53 -6.76 -16.36
C PHE A 456 -19.18 -7.27 -15.08
N ALA A 457 -18.98 -8.56 -14.80
CA ALA A 457 -19.37 -9.20 -13.56
C ALA A 457 -18.34 -10.26 -13.19
N GLY A 458 -18.07 -10.43 -11.89
CA GLY A 458 -17.07 -11.35 -11.39
C GLY A 458 -17.21 -11.62 -9.90
N GLY A 459 -16.29 -12.44 -9.40
CA GLY A 459 -16.23 -12.75 -7.97
C GLY A 459 -14.91 -13.41 -7.58
N THR A 460 -14.62 -13.33 -6.29
CA THR A 460 -13.40 -13.89 -5.67
C THR A 460 -13.77 -14.82 -4.53
N TRP A 461 -13.28 -16.05 -4.59
CA TRP A 461 -13.29 -17.03 -3.51
C TRP A 461 -11.92 -17.04 -2.83
N GLY A 462 -11.83 -16.35 -1.69
CA GLY A 462 -10.59 -16.08 -0.95
C GLY A 462 -10.14 -17.18 0.02
N ASN A 463 -10.85 -18.30 0.08
CA ASN A 463 -10.44 -19.51 0.78
C ASN A 463 -10.85 -20.75 -0.04
N ALA A 464 -10.40 -20.79 -1.30
CA ALA A 464 -10.72 -21.86 -2.22
C ALA A 464 -10.31 -23.23 -1.64
N PHE A 465 -11.27 -24.16 -1.66
CA PHE A 465 -11.16 -25.52 -1.10
C PHE A 465 -10.77 -25.59 0.40
N GLY A 466 -10.88 -24.47 1.15
CA GLY A 466 -10.37 -24.37 2.53
C GLY A 466 -8.84 -24.29 2.64
N LEU A 467 -8.14 -24.15 1.51
CA LEU A 467 -6.68 -24.22 1.40
C LEU A 467 -5.97 -22.86 1.38
N ASP A 468 -6.66 -21.78 1.76
CA ASP A 468 -6.16 -20.39 1.76
C ASP A 468 -5.81 -19.85 0.36
N GLN A 469 -6.28 -20.56 -0.67
CA GLN A 469 -6.10 -20.21 -2.07
C GLN A 469 -7.12 -19.14 -2.46
N ILE A 470 -6.76 -18.28 -3.41
CA ILE A 470 -7.63 -17.20 -3.90
C ILE A 470 -7.94 -17.46 -5.37
N LEU A 471 -9.20 -17.76 -5.69
CA LEU A 471 -9.69 -17.89 -7.05
C LEU A 471 -10.58 -16.69 -7.40
N THR A 472 -10.20 -15.92 -8.41
CA THR A 472 -11.06 -14.87 -9.01
C THR A 472 -11.43 -15.27 -10.43
N VAL A 473 -12.67 -14.96 -10.83
CA VAL A 473 -13.15 -15.06 -12.21
C VAL A 473 -13.95 -13.80 -12.54
N GLN A 474 -13.73 -13.23 -13.73
CA GLN A 474 -14.50 -12.10 -14.26
C GLN A 474 -14.87 -12.34 -15.73
N TYR A 475 -16.12 -12.08 -16.07
CA TYR A 475 -16.63 -11.98 -17.43
C TYR A 475 -16.86 -10.51 -17.79
N SER A 476 -16.63 -10.13 -19.06
CA SER A 476 -16.70 -8.75 -19.52
C SER A 476 -17.15 -8.68 -20.98
N MET A 477 -18.03 -7.74 -21.31
CA MET A 477 -18.63 -7.58 -22.64
C MET A 477 -18.74 -6.10 -23.04
N ALA A 478 -18.89 -5.84 -24.34
CA ALA A 478 -19.54 -4.62 -24.82
C ALA A 478 -21.08 -4.75 -24.68
N PRO A 479 -21.85 -3.64 -24.73
CA PRO A 479 -23.31 -3.67 -24.76
C PRO A 479 -23.87 -4.47 -25.95
N ASP A 480 -23.11 -4.57 -27.03
CA ASP A 480 -23.23 -5.59 -28.07
C ASP A 480 -22.16 -6.69 -27.84
N PRO A 481 -22.53 -7.88 -27.33
CA PRO A 481 -21.57 -8.95 -27.04
C PRO A 481 -20.81 -9.50 -28.26
N HIS A 482 -21.26 -9.19 -29.49
CA HIS A 482 -20.51 -9.56 -30.70
C HIS A 482 -19.28 -8.67 -30.90
N LYS A 483 -19.33 -7.40 -30.49
CA LYS A 483 -18.19 -6.46 -30.65
C LYS A 483 -17.04 -6.76 -29.72
N PHE A 484 -17.35 -7.11 -28.47
CA PHE A 484 -16.36 -7.57 -27.48
C PHE A 484 -17.00 -8.49 -26.46
N ASN A 485 -16.37 -9.65 -26.22
CA ASN A 485 -16.58 -10.44 -25.01
C ASN A 485 -15.26 -11.08 -24.54
N ALA A 486 -15.11 -11.25 -23.23
CA ALA A 486 -13.93 -11.85 -22.62
C ALA A 486 -14.27 -12.54 -21.30
N ILE A 487 -13.61 -13.67 -21.02
CA ILE A 487 -13.55 -14.32 -19.71
C ILE A 487 -12.12 -14.33 -19.21
N THR A 488 -11.94 -14.06 -17.92
CA THR A 488 -10.65 -13.92 -17.25
C THR A 488 -10.66 -14.65 -15.91
N GLY A 489 -9.51 -15.18 -15.51
CA GLY A 489 -9.36 -15.96 -14.29
C GLY A 489 -7.98 -15.80 -13.68
N SER A 490 -7.89 -15.86 -12.35
CA SER A 490 -6.64 -15.81 -11.61
C SER A 490 -6.72 -16.66 -10.35
N TYR A 491 -5.69 -17.47 -10.10
CA TYR A 491 -5.64 -18.44 -9.03
C TYR A 491 -4.30 -18.30 -8.28
N THR A 492 -4.36 -17.82 -7.03
CA THR A 492 -3.21 -17.66 -6.15
C THR A 492 -3.13 -18.81 -5.15
N ILE A 493 -1.97 -19.45 -5.10
CA ILE A 493 -1.66 -20.61 -4.26
C ILE A 493 -0.52 -20.22 -3.29
N PRO A 494 -0.80 -20.01 -1.99
CA PRO A 494 0.24 -19.80 -0.98
C PRO A 494 0.91 -21.12 -0.57
N ILE A 495 2.25 -21.16 -0.63
CA ILE A 495 3.10 -22.32 -0.34
C ILE A 495 3.59 -22.25 1.12
N ALA A 496 2.77 -22.76 2.04
CA ALA A 496 2.93 -22.52 3.48
C ALA A 496 4.33 -22.81 4.09
N PRO A 497 5.05 -23.91 3.78
CA PRO A 497 6.34 -24.19 4.43
C PRO A 497 7.42 -23.14 4.15
N ILE A 498 7.40 -22.52 2.97
CA ILE A 498 8.39 -21.52 2.53
C ILE A 498 7.85 -20.09 2.61
N GLN A 499 6.53 -19.90 2.61
CA GLN A 499 5.81 -18.60 2.57
C GLN A 499 5.93 -17.86 1.24
N HIS A 500 6.06 -18.61 0.13
CA HIS A 500 6.04 -18.07 -1.24
C HIS A 500 4.64 -18.20 -1.85
N PHE A 501 4.41 -17.54 -2.99
CA PHE A 501 3.13 -17.59 -3.70
C PHE A 501 3.32 -18.00 -5.16
N ILE A 502 2.44 -18.86 -5.66
CA ILE A 502 2.22 -19.04 -7.11
C ILE A 502 0.96 -18.29 -7.48
N ASN A 503 0.98 -17.54 -8.58
CA ASN A 503 -0.22 -16.99 -9.19
C ASN A 503 -0.30 -17.45 -10.65
N ILE A 504 -1.41 -18.07 -11.03
CA ILE A 504 -1.71 -18.48 -12.41
C ILE A 504 -2.88 -17.64 -12.87
N PHE A 505 -2.71 -16.87 -13.93
CA PHE A 505 -3.77 -15.99 -14.45
C PHE A 505 -3.84 -16.02 -15.97
N GLY A 506 -4.96 -15.56 -16.52
CA GLY A 506 -5.15 -15.54 -17.97
C GLY A 506 -6.60 -15.26 -18.35
N GLY A 507 -6.90 -15.54 -19.61
CA GLY A 507 -8.24 -15.37 -20.15
C GLY A 507 -8.32 -15.60 -21.64
N TYR A 508 -9.54 -15.49 -22.14
CA TYR A 508 -9.91 -15.66 -23.54
C TYR A 508 -10.87 -14.55 -23.94
N SER A 509 -10.71 -14.01 -25.15
CA SER A 509 -11.51 -12.89 -25.66
C SER A 509 -11.78 -13.00 -27.15
N GLN A 510 -12.92 -12.47 -27.56
CA GLN A 510 -13.37 -12.37 -28.95
C GLN A 510 -13.83 -10.94 -29.25
N ILE A 511 -13.64 -10.50 -30.49
CA ILE A 511 -14.12 -9.22 -30.99
C ILE A 511 -14.67 -9.35 -32.41
N HIS A 512 -15.61 -8.47 -32.74
CA HIS A 512 -15.97 -8.10 -34.11
C HIS A 512 -15.75 -6.59 -34.23
N ALA A 513 -14.63 -6.20 -34.83
CA ALA A 513 -14.21 -4.80 -34.88
C ALA A 513 -14.84 -4.04 -36.08
N ASP A 514 -15.42 -2.88 -35.83
CA ASP A 514 -15.97 -1.95 -36.84
C ASP A 514 -14.83 -1.28 -37.65
N LEU A 515 -14.11 -2.06 -38.45
CA LEU A 515 -13.00 -1.60 -39.29
C LEU A 515 -13.49 -1.24 -40.70
N PRO A 516 -12.88 -0.25 -41.38
CA PRO A 516 -13.26 0.17 -42.74
C PRO A 516 -12.95 -0.87 -43.86
N PHE A 517 -12.63 -2.11 -43.49
CA PHE A 517 -12.34 -3.23 -44.40
C PHE A 517 -12.97 -4.52 -43.84
N GLU A 518 -14.15 -4.89 -44.36
CA GLU A 518 -15.03 -5.94 -43.79
C GLU A 518 -14.38 -7.32 -43.62
N SER A 519 -13.38 -7.67 -44.44
CA SER A 519 -12.92 -9.07 -44.57
C SER A 519 -12.12 -9.63 -43.38
N ARG A 520 -11.79 -8.81 -42.36
CA ARG A 520 -10.99 -9.25 -41.19
C ARG A 520 -11.37 -8.59 -39.86
N THR A 521 -12.66 -8.32 -39.64
CA THR A 521 -13.18 -7.73 -38.39
C THR A 521 -13.11 -8.68 -37.19
N ASN A 522 -13.25 -9.99 -37.41
CA ASN A 522 -13.22 -11.02 -36.36
C ASN A 522 -11.82 -11.19 -35.73
N GLY A 523 -11.70 -10.98 -34.42
CA GLY A 523 -10.49 -11.21 -33.63
C GLY A 523 -10.70 -12.23 -32.52
N ARG A 524 -9.64 -12.96 -32.17
CA ARG A 524 -9.54 -13.86 -31.01
C ARG A 524 -8.19 -13.65 -30.33
N ALA A 525 -8.20 -13.50 -29.02
CA ALA A 525 -6.98 -13.42 -28.20
C ALA A 525 -7.09 -14.27 -26.94
N ALA A 526 -5.99 -14.90 -26.55
CA ALA A 526 -5.87 -15.77 -25.38
C ALA A 526 -4.55 -15.52 -24.64
N GLN A 527 -4.57 -15.62 -23.32
CA GLN A 527 -3.39 -15.51 -22.47
C GLN A 527 -3.42 -16.56 -21.36
N ALA A 528 -2.26 -17.15 -21.05
CA ALA A 528 -2.01 -17.93 -19.86
C ALA A 528 -0.64 -17.54 -19.28
N SER A 529 -0.61 -17.12 -18.03
CA SER A 529 0.54 -16.54 -17.36
C SER A 529 0.76 -17.19 -16.00
N LEU A 530 2.01 -17.54 -15.72
CA LEU A 530 2.49 -18.03 -14.43
C LEU A 530 3.35 -16.95 -13.77
N ARG A 531 3.18 -16.73 -12.47
CA ARG A 531 4.07 -15.96 -11.61
C ARG A 531 4.42 -16.77 -10.37
N TYR A 532 5.66 -16.67 -9.92
CA TYR A 532 6.17 -17.25 -8.68
C TYR A 532 6.84 -16.13 -7.89
N THR A 533 6.19 -15.73 -6.79
CA THR A 533 6.56 -14.60 -5.95
C THR A 533 7.27 -15.11 -4.70
N ILE A 534 8.47 -14.59 -4.48
CA ILE A 534 9.34 -14.84 -3.34
C ILE A 534 9.36 -13.55 -2.51
N PRO A 535 8.61 -13.46 -1.40
CA PRO A 535 8.76 -12.36 -0.45
C PRO A 535 10.18 -12.38 0.12
N LEU A 536 10.90 -11.27 -0.02
CA LEU A 536 12.18 -11.08 0.65
C LEU A 536 11.91 -10.59 2.09
N PRO A 537 12.78 -10.86 3.09
CA PRO A 537 12.54 -10.47 4.48
C PRO A 537 12.23 -8.98 4.63
N PRO A 538 11.00 -8.58 5.03
CA PRO A 538 10.70 -7.18 5.31
C PRO A 538 11.51 -6.59 6.46
N SER A 539 11.62 -5.26 6.40
CA SER A 539 11.97 -4.38 7.51
C SER A 539 10.70 -3.59 7.89
N PRO A 540 10.54 -3.01 9.10
CA PRO A 540 9.29 -2.37 9.52
C PRO A 540 8.71 -1.30 8.57
N TRP A 541 9.55 -0.71 7.71
CA TRP A 541 9.18 0.31 6.72
C TRP A 541 9.21 -0.19 5.27
N ILE A 542 9.72 -1.40 5.00
CA ILE A 542 10.09 -1.89 3.67
C ILE A 542 9.56 -3.32 3.45
N LEU A 543 8.67 -3.46 2.47
CA LEU A 543 8.24 -4.73 1.88
C LEU A 543 8.97 -4.94 0.56
N GLN A 544 9.42 -6.17 0.28
CA GLN A 544 10.14 -6.51 -0.95
C GLN A 544 9.69 -7.87 -1.47
N GLU A 545 9.53 -8.00 -2.78
CA GLU A 545 9.21 -9.26 -3.45
C GLU A 545 10.06 -9.43 -4.70
N PHE A 546 10.51 -10.66 -4.96
CA PHE A 546 11.15 -11.04 -6.21
C PHE A 546 10.25 -12.03 -6.96
N ILE A 547 10.05 -11.80 -8.26
CA ILE A 547 9.07 -12.51 -9.07
C ILE A 547 9.78 -13.19 -10.25
N TRP A 548 9.46 -14.46 -10.48
CA TRP A 548 9.71 -15.14 -11.75
C TRP A 548 8.39 -15.31 -12.49
N GLY A 549 8.40 -15.24 -13.81
CA GLY A 549 7.22 -15.41 -14.63
C GLY A 549 7.46 -16.09 -15.96
N PHE A 550 6.39 -16.66 -16.49
CA PHE A 550 6.30 -17.14 -17.87
C PHE A 550 4.93 -16.74 -18.42
N ASP A 551 4.89 -16.20 -19.63
CA ASP A 551 3.65 -15.91 -20.35
C ASP A 551 3.58 -16.75 -21.63
N PHE A 552 2.39 -17.28 -21.91
CA PHE A 552 1.94 -17.66 -23.25
C PHE A 552 0.80 -16.71 -23.66
N LYS A 553 0.91 -16.13 -24.85
CA LYS A 553 -0.12 -15.28 -25.46
C LYS A 553 -0.37 -15.73 -26.90
N ARG A 554 -1.61 -15.65 -27.37
CA ARG A 554 -2.00 -15.86 -28.77
C ARG A 554 -2.99 -14.80 -29.22
N ALA A 555 -2.76 -14.20 -30.40
CA ALA A 555 -3.70 -13.27 -31.03
C ALA A 555 -3.66 -13.41 -32.55
N ASN A 556 -4.77 -13.18 -33.25
CA ASN A 556 -4.82 -13.13 -34.73
C ASN A 556 -5.10 -11.72 -35.29
N ASN A 557 -5.30 -10.73 -34.42
CA ASN A 557 -5.75 -9.39 -34.76
C ASN A 557 -5.19 -8.40 -33.72
N THR A 558 -4.75 -7.22 -34.14
CA THR A 558 -4.25 -6.17 -33.25
C THR A 558 -5.34 -5.20 -32.80
N ALA A 559 -6.58 -5.32 -33.28
CA ALA A 559 -7.72 -4.50 -32.87
C ALA A 559 -8.11 -4.64 -31.39
N PHE A 560 -7.53 -5.58 -30.63
CA PHE A 560 -7.58 -5.61 -29.15
C PHE A 560 -6.65 -4.57 -28.48
N PHE A 561 -5.66 -4.06 -29.21
CA PHE A 561 -4.46 -3.42 -28.66
C PHE A 561 -4.05 -2.09 -29.33
N VAL A 562 -4.74 -1.65 -30.40
CA VAL A 562 -4.51 -0.34 -31.05
C VAL A 562 -5.83 0.34 -31.38
N GLU A 563 -5.93 1.64 -31.10
CA GLU A 563 -7.08 2.49 -31.51
C GLU A 563 -7.04 2.87 -33.00
N SER A 564 -5.86 2.80 -33.64
CA SER A 564 -5.73 3.09 -35.08
C SER A 564 -4.66 2.21 -35.73
N GLY A 565 -4.78 1.96 -37.04
CA GLY A 565 -3.85 1.11 -37.78
C GLY A 565 -3.96 -0.40 -37.45
N ALA A 566 -5.11 -0.86 -36.97
CA ALA A 566 -5.37 -2.26 -36.66
C ALA A 566 -5.07 -3.19 -37.84
N ARG A 567 -4.44 -4.34 -37.55
CA ARG A 567 -4.00 -5.36 -38.52
C ARG A 567 -4.50 -6.73 -38.10
N ALA A 568 -4.92 -7.54 -39.06
CA ALA A 568 -5.41 -8.89 -38.82
C ALA A 568 -4.74 -9.87 -39.78
N GLY A 569 -4.26 -10.99 -39.25
CA GLY A 569 -3.46 -11.98 -39.97
C GLY A 569 -3.80 -13.40 -39.54
N ARG A 570 -2.84 -14.31 -39.67
CA ARG A 570 -2.90 -15.61 -38.98
C ARG A 570 -2.86 -15.41 -37.46
N PRO A 571 -3.27 -16.41 -36.66
CA PRO A 571 -2.88 -16.46 -35.25
C PRO A 571 -1.36 -16.41 -35.14
N VAL A 572 -0.86 -15.60 -34.22
CA VAL A 572 0.55 -15.50 -33.80
C VAL A 572 0.61 -15.90 -32.34
N ASN A 573 1.55 -16.76 -31.99
CA ASN A 573 1.84 -17.13 -30.61
C ASN A 573 3.06 -16.33 -30.10
N LEU A 574 3.12 -16.13 -28.79
CA LEU A 574 4.23 -15.49 -28.09
C LEU A 574 4.47 -16.22 -26.77
N THR A 575 5.72 -16.62 -26.51
CA THR A 575 6.16 -17.09 -25.19
C THR A 575 7.29 -16.20 -24.68
N GLN A 576 7.20 -15.74 -23.45
CA GLN A 576 8.26 -14.94 -22.82
C GLN A 576 8.48 -15.34 -21.36
N PHE A 577 9.74 -15.26 -20.93
CA PHE A 577 10.09 -15.26 -19.51
C PHE A 577 10.01 -13.83 -18.97
N MET A 578 9.71 -13.73 -17.68
CA MET A 578 9.66 -12.48 -16.94
C MET A 578 10.45 -12.63 -15.62
N ILE A 579 11.17 -11.59 -15.25
CA ILE A 579 11.76 -11.42 -13.91
C ILE A 579 11.28 -10.07 -13.40
N GLY A 580 10.74 -10.02 -12.18
CA GLY A 580 10.22 -8.80 -11.56
C GLY A 580 10.78 -8.57 -10.15
N TYR A 581 10.82 -7.32 -9.72
CA TYR A 581 11.13 -6.93 -8.35
C TYR A 581 10.18 -5.80 -7.90
N ASN A 582 9.51 -6.03 -6.78
CA ASN A 582 8.62 -5.06 -6.13
C ASN A 582 9.31 -4.53 -4.86
N LEU A 583 9.19 -3.23 -4.63
CA LEU A 583 9.60 -2.54 -3.41
C LEU A 583 8.47 -1.62 -2.94
N GLY A 584 7.91 -1.91 -1.77
CA GLY A 584 6.99 -1.01 -1.07
C GLY A 584 7.71 -0.37 0.13
N TYR A 585 7.64 0.96 0.24
CA TYR A 585 8.12 1.72 1.39
C TYR A 585 6.98 2.56 1.99
N GLU A 586 6.74 2.41 3.29
CA GLU A 586 5.73 3.16 4.04
C GLU A 586 6.32 3.68 5.35
N ARG A 587 6.34 5.02 5.50
CA ARG A 587 6.72 5.68 6.76
C ARG A 587 5.98 6.99 6.94
N GLY A 588 5.16 7.06 7.99
CA GLY A 588 4.39 8.25 8.37
C GLY A 588 3.50 8.75 7.23
N ILE A 589 3.81 9.93 6.71
CA ILE A 589 3.05 10.60 5.63
C ILE A 589 3.44 10.13 4.21
N ASN A 590 4.45 9.27 4.08
CA ASN A 590 5.02 8.85 2.81
C ASN A 590 4.62 7.40 2.49
N LYS A 591 4.05 7.17 1.31
CA LYS A 591 4.02 5.85 0.68
C LYS A 591 4.71 5.91 -0.69
N LEU A 592 5.62 4.99 -0.93
CA LEU A 592 6.33 4.79 -2.19
C LEU A 592 6.18 3.33 -2.60
N GLY A 593 5.79 3.08 -3.84
CA GLY A 593 5.98 1.81 -4.52
C GLY A 593 6.96 1.98 -5.68
N PHE A 594 7.72 0.94 -5.94
CA PHE A 594 8.59 0.79 -7.10
C PHE A 594 8.46 -0.63 -7.62
N ASP A 595 8.28 -0.75 -8.94
CA ASP A 595 8.32 -2.00 -9.67
C ASP A 595 9.37 -1.93 -10.78
N ALA A 596 10.00 -3.06 -11.07
CA ALA A 596 10.86 -3.25 -12.23
C ALA A 596 10.68 -4.66 -12.77
N GLU A 597 10.34 -4.78 -14.05
CA GLU A 597 10.13 -6.03 -14.76
C GLU A 597 11.03 -6.12 -15.99
N ILE A 598 11.59 -7.30 -16.27
CA ILE A 598 12.35 -7.59 -17.48
C ILE A 598 11.71 -8.81 -18.16
N TYR A 599 11.31 -8.63 -19.40
CA TYR A 599 10.69 -9.64 -20.26
C TYR A 599 11.65 -10.06 -21.37
N THR A 600 11.65 -11.34 -21.72
CA THR A 600 12.49 -11.88 -22.80
C THR A 600 11.84 -13.03 -23.54
N SER A 601 11.84 -12.95 -24.88
CA SER A 601 11.46 -14.02 -25.80
C SER A 601 12.73 -14.47 -26.55
N PRO A 602 13.59 -15.31 -25.96
CA PRO A 602 14.87 -15.66 -26.57
C PRO A 602 14.78 -16.69 -27.71
N PHE A 603 13.69 -17.46 -27.77
CA PHE A 603 13.49 -18.59 -28.69
C PHE A 603 12.02 -18.69 -29.11
N SER A 604 11.73 -19.32 -30.27
CA SER A 604 10.39 -19.82 -30.58
C SER A 604 10.18 -21.17 -29.89
N TRP A 605 9.25 -21.25 -28.93
CA TRP A 605 8.93 -22.48 -28.19
C TRP A 605 7.76 -23.25 -28.82
N VAL A 606 6.95 -22.58 -29.63
CA VAL A 606 5.71 -23.08 -30.22
C VAL A 606 5.57 -22.67 -31.69
N ASP A 607 4.65 -23.30 -32.41
CA ASP A 607 4.23 -22.89 -33.75
C ASP A 607 3.71 -21.44 -33.78
N ASP A 608 3.58 -20.84 -34.97
CA ASP A 608 3.14 -19.45 -35.17
C ASP A 608 3.95 -18.37 -34.39
N GLN A 609 5.18 -18.68 -33.92
CA GLN A 609 6.07 -17.77 -33.17
C GLN A 609 7.36 -17.41 -33.96
N SER A 610 7.34 -17.44 -35.30
CA SER A 610 8.53 -17.06 -36.09
C SER A 610 8.56 -15.55 -36.38
N GLN A 611 9.75 -15.06 -36.79
CA GLN A 611 9.91 -13.68 -37.30
C GLN A 611 8.94 -13.33 -38.45
N LYS A 612 8.49 -14.33 -39.22
CA LYS A 612 7.51 -14.13 -40.29
C LYS A 612 6.12 -13.87 -39.72
N ASP A 613 5.72 -14.64 -38.72
CA ASP A 613 4.37 -14.62 -38.14
C ASP A 613 4.18 -13.33 -37.33
N PHE A 614 5.17 -12.93 -36.54
CA PHE A 614 5.21 -11.62 -35.86
C PHE A 614 4.99 -10.46 -36.85
N LYS A 615 5.59 -10.55 -38.04
CA LYS A 615 5.48 -9.54 -39.10
C LYS A 615 4.14 -9.52 -39.85
N GLU A 616 3.22 -10.47 -39.59
CA GLU A 616 1.82 -10.34 -40.02
C GLU A 616 1.03 -9.34 -39.15
N LEU A 617 1.38 -9.19 -37.86
CA LEU A 617 0.70 -8.28 -36.93
C LEU A 617 1.44 -6.95 -36.73
N ASN A 618 2.77 -6.93 -36.71
CA ASN A 618 3.57 -5.71 -36.78
C ASN A 618 4.86 -5.93 -37.61
N PRO A 619 5.06 -5.29 -38.78
CA PRO A 619 6.27 -5.41 -39.61
C PRO A 619 7.56 -4.96 -38.93
N ALA A 620 7.49 -4.11 -37.90
CA ALA A 620 8.63 -3.74 -37.07
C ALA A 620 9.00 -4.82 -36.05
N ALA A 621 8.09 -5.74 -35.73
CA ALA A 621 8.27 -6.68 -34.65
C ALA A 621 9.37 -7.72 -34.91
N ASP A 622 10.18 -7.92 -33.89
CA ASP A 622 11.13 -9.02 -33.80
C ASP A 622 10.59 -10.11 -32.86
N HIS A 623 10.75 -11.37 -33.25
CA HIS A 623 10.37 -12.52 -32.41
C HIS A 623 11.37 -12.79 -31.28
N THR A 624 12.59 -12.24 -31.41
CA THR A 624 13.65 -12.28 -30.41
C THR A 624 13.88 -10.88 -29.85
N TYR A 625 13.44 -10.65 -28.61
CA TYR A 625 13.53 -9.35 -27.95
C TYR A 625 13.78 -9.50 -26.45
N VAL A 626 14.30 -8.42 -25.87
CA VAL A 626 14.22 -8.11 -24.44
C VAL A 626 13.53 -6.76 -24.31
N TYR A 627 12.60 -6.61 -23.36
CA TYR A 627 12.12 -5.30 -22.95
C TYR A 627 12.06 -5.19 -21.42
N GLY A 628 12.33 -3.99 -20.91
CA GLY A 628 12.20 -3.65 -19.51
C GLY A 628 11.01 -2.71 -19.29
N ARG A 629 10.29 -2.92 -18.19
CA ARG A 629 9.31 -1.98 -17.63
C ARG A 629 9.75 -1.59 -16.23
N SER A 630 9.37 -0.39 -15.81
CA SER A 630 9.48 0.02 -14.41
C SER A 630 8.53 1.16 -14.13
N SER A 631 7.89 1.13 -12.96
CA SER A 631 7.08 2.22 -12.44
C SER A 631 7.48 2.62 -11.02
N ILE A 632 7.19 3.87 -10.71
CA ILE A 632 7.27 4.49 -9.39
C ILE A 632 5.89 5.07 -9.10
N ASN A 633 5.30 4.72 -7.96
CA ASN A 633 4.10 5.37 -7.43
C ASN A 633 4.42 6.02 -6.08
N TYR A 634 4.22 7.31 -5.96
CA TYR A 634 4.44 8.06 -4.72
C TYR A 634 3.16 8.78 -4.28
N LYS A 635 2.92 8.78 -2.97
CA LYS A 635 1.71 9.32 -2.35
C LYS A 635 2.09 10.01 -1.05
N LEU A 636 1.86 11.32 -1.02
CA LEU A 636 2.16 12.20 0.09
C LEU A 636 0.86 12.71 0.72
N LEU A 637 0.72 12.53 2.04
CA LEU A 637 -0.29 13.24 2.83
C LEU A 637 0.14 14.70 3.01
N LEU A 638 -0.71 15.63 2.60
CA LEU A 638 -0.52 17.07 2.73
C LEU A 638 -1.34 17.64 3.91
N PRO A 639 -1.05 18.88 4.36
CA PRO A 639 -1.83 19.55 5.39
C PRO A 639 -3.34 19.58 5.10
N LYS A 640 -4.14 19.56 6.16
CA LYS A 640 -5.62 19.48 6.10
C LYS A 640 -6.16 18.23 5.36
N SER A 641 -5.40 17.13 5.35
CA SER A 641 -5.80 15.82 4.77
C SER A 641 -6.02 15.82 3.25
N PHE A 642 -5.38 16.74 2.53
CA PHE A 642 -5.20 16.63 1.09
C PHE A 642 -4.16 15.54 0.77
N TYR A 643 -4.18 15.01 -0.46
CA TYR A 643 -3.15 14.10 -0.95
C TYR A 643 -2.57 14.61 -2.26
N TRP A 644 -1.28 14.40 -2.44
CA TRP A 644 -0.63 14.50 -3.75
C TRP A 644 -0.16 13.10 -4.16
N THR A 645 -0.60 12.65 -5.34
CA THR A 645 -0.12 11.42 -5.97
C THR A 645 0.71 11.74 -7.21
N PHE A 646 1.71 10.90 -7.43
CA PHE A 646 2.56 10.93 -8.60
C PHE A 646 2.82 9.48 -9.02
N ASN A 647 2.68 9.20 -10.32
CA ASN A 647 3.08 7.94 -10.92
C ASN A 647 3.94 8.22 -12.17
N LEU A 648 5.05 7.50 -12.28
CA LEU A 648 5.93 7.49 -13.44
C LEU A 648 6.06 6.04 -13.87
N ALA A 649 5.80 5.73 -15.14
CA ALA A 649 6.07 4.42 -15.72
C ALA A 649 6.92 4.59 -16.98
N GLY A 650 7.78 3.61 -17.28
CA GLY A 650 8.59 3.59 -18.48
C GLY A 650 8.70 2.20 -19.08
N GLN A 651 8.85 2.14 -20.40
CA GLN A 651 9.18 0.94 -21.16
C GLN A 651 10.37 1.20 -22.09
N VAL A 652 11.29 0.25 -22.19
CA VAL A 652 12.42 0.26 -23.13
C VAL A 652 12.67 -1.13 -23.70
N SER A 653 12.99 -1.21 -24.99
CA SER A 653 13.05 -2.46 -25.77
C SER A 653 14.35 -2.58 -26.59
N THR A 654 14.70 -3.79 -27.02
CA THR A 654 15.85 -4.03 -27.92
C THR A 654 15.50 -3.99 -29.41
N GLY A 655 14.22 -3.98 -29.76
CA GLY A 655 13.67 -4.17 -31.11
C GLY A 655 12.15 -4.05 -31.07
N GLY A 656 11.51 -3.99 -32.23
CA GLY A 656 10.06 -3.76 -32.30
C GLY A 656 9.25 -4.88 -31.63
N LEU A 657 8.13 -4.52 -31.02
CA LEU A 657 7.29 -5.43 -30.23
C LEU A 657 5.98 -5.78 -30.95
N LEU A 658 5.26 -6.78 -30.44
CA LEU A 658 3.85 -6.98 -30.80
C LEU A 658 2.96 -6.02 -29.97
N PRO A 659 1.82 -5.56 -30.50
CA PRO A 659 0.91 -4.64 -29.79
C PRO A 659 0.40 -5.09 -28.41
N SER A 660 0.48 -6.38 -28.05
CA SER A 660 0.19 -6.87 -26.69
C SER A 660 1.30 -6.54 -25.66
N GLU A 661 2.51 -6.23 -26.14
CA GLU A 661 3.69 -5.86 -25.34
C GLU A 661 4.07 -4.38 -25.51
N GLU A 662 3.64 -3.71 -26.58
CA GLU A 662 3.74 -2.25 -26.75
C GLU A 662 3.07 -1.49 -25.59
N LEU A 663 3.71 -0.40 -25.15
CA LEU A 663 3.15 0.54 -24.17
C LEU A 663 2.03 1.36 -24.83
N GLY A 664 0.80 1.17 -24.36
CA GLY A 664 -0.34 2.01 -24.77
C GLY A 664 -0.35 3.34 -24.00
N LEU A 665 -0.65 4.44 -24.69
CA LEU A 665 -0.76 5.79 -24.13
C LEU A 665 -2.05 6.45 -24.64
N GLY A 666 -2.79 7.08 -23.71
CA GLY A 666 -4.18 7.49 -23.89
C GLY A 666 -5.13 6.52 -23.17
N GLY A 667 -6.16 7.06 -22.52
CA GLY A 667 -7.10 6.31 -21.69
C GLY A 667 -7.12 6.73 -20.22
N PHE A 668 -8.00 6.11 -19.43
CA PHE A 668 -8.17 6.37 -17.99
C PHE A 668 -6.92 5.98 -17.17
N SER A 669 -6.30 4.86 -17.52
CA SER A 669 -5.12 4.30 -16.83
C SER A 669 -3.82 5.05 -17.16
N THR A 670 -3.79 5.82 -18.25
CA THR A 670 -2.57 6.47 -18.74
C THR A 670 -2.74 7.99 -18.89
N VAL A 671 -3.27 8.48 -20.02
CA VAL A 671 -3.39 9.91 -20.31
C VAL A 671 -4.84 10.25 -20.64
N ARG A 672 -5.56 10.75 -19.63
CA ARG A 672 -6.98 11.07 -19.71
C ARG A 672 -7.26 12.19 -20.69
N GLY A 673 -8.45 12.16 -21.29
CA GLY A 673 -8.86 13.07 -22.36
C GLY A 673 -8.59 12.52 -23.75
N TYR A 674 -7.76 11.48 -23.88
CA TYR A 674 -7.55 10.72 -25.10
C TYR A 674 -8.22 9.34 -25.01
N GLU A 675 -8.51 8.77 -26.17
CA GLU A 675 -9.02 7.40 -26.31
C GLU A 675 -8.05 6.38 -25.70
N GLU A 676 -8.56 5.25 -25.21
CA GLU A 676 -7.72 4.15 -24.72
C GLU A 676 -6.73 3.71 -25.82
N ARG A 677 -5.44 3.61 -25.48
CA ARG A 677 -4.36 3.25 -26.44
C ARG A 677 -4.36 4.08 -27.73
N GLN A 678 -4.67 5.37 -27.61
CA GLN A 678 -4.59 6.38 -28.69
C GLN A 678 -3.27 6.34 -29.46
N LEU A 679 -2.17 6.09 -28.74
CA LEU A 679 -0.84 5.76 -29.24
C LEU A 679 -0.39 4.42 -28.65
N ASN A 680 0.34 3.63 -29.42
CA ASN A 680 1.20 2.56 -28.91
C ASN A 680 2.67 2.90 -29.15
N ALA A 681 3.55 2.32 -28.32
CA ALA A 681 4.99 2.51 -28.42
C ALA A 681 5.80 1.26 -28.06
N ASP A 682 6.88 0.99 -28.80
CA ASP A 682 7.93 0.03 -28.39
C ASP A 682 8.61 0.51 -27.09
N ASP A 683 9.03 1.77 -27.09
CA ASP A 683 9.67 2.50 -25.98
C ASP A 683 8.79 3.69 -25.57
N GLY A 684 8.74 4.05 -24.28
CA GLY A 684 8.01 5.25 -23.87
C GLY A 684 8.06 5.56 -22.38
N VAL A 685 7.50 6.72 -22.04
CA VAL A 685 7.40 7.22 -20.65
C VAL A 685 6.01 7.80 -20.42
N LEU A 686 5.39 7.40 -19.31
CA LEU A 686 4.11 7.89 -18.82
C LEU A 686 4.35 8.60 -17.48
N PHE A 687 3.92 9.85 -17.37
CA PHE A 687 3.91 10.65 -16.15
C PHE A 687 2.47 11.01 -15.81
N ARG A 688 2.05 10.79 -14.57
CA ARG A 688 0.71 11.11 -14.07
C ARG A 688 0.81 11.76 -12.71
N THR A 689 0.02 12.78 -12.44
CA THR A 689 -0.08 13.35 -11.10
C THR A 689 -1.50 13.82 -10.79
N GLU A 690 -1.95 13.59 -9.57
CA GLU A 690 -3.26 14.00 -9.09
C GLU A 690 -3.13 14.73 -7.75
N PHE A 691 -3.87 15.83 -7.60
CA PHE A 691 -4.05 16.53 -6.34
C PHE A 691 -5.47 16.25 -5.85
N LEU A 692 -5.61 15.54 -4.72
CA LEU A 692 -6.88 15.08 -4.19
C LEU A 692 -7.26 15.84 -2.92
N SER A 693 -8.51 16.26 -2.85
CA SER A 693 -9.14 16.81 -1.65
C SER A 693 -9.29 15.78 -0.53
N PRO A 694 -9.61 16.20 0.71
CA PRO A 694 -10.04 15.30 1.77
C PRO A 694 -11.31 14.54 1.38
N LYS A 695 -11.53 13.35 1.96
CA LYS A 695 -12.79 12.62 1.80
C LYS A 695 -13.85 13.17 2.76
N PHE A 696 -15.07 13.42 2.27
CA PHE A 696 -16.19 13.88 3.09
C PHE A 696 -17.52 13.21 2.68
N SER A 697 -18.50 13.26 3.57
CA SER A 697 -19.87 12.75 3.34
C SER A 697 -20.74 13.84 2.70
N VAL A 698 -21.59 13.43 1.76
CA VAL A 698 -22.62 14.26 1.11
C VAL A 698 -24.01 13.89 1.65
N PHE A 699 -24.23 12.63 2.03
CA PHE A 699 -25.53 12.10 2.40
C PHE A 699 -25.56 11.44 3.80
N LEU A 700 -26.07 12.20 4.78
CA LEU A 700 -26.56 11.78 6.11
C LEU A 700 -25.49 11.51 7.22
N PRO A 701 -25.18 12.52 8.06
CA PRO A 701 -24.48 12.27 9.33
C PRO A 701 -25.35 11.66 10.46
N CYS A 702 -26.67 11.49 10.29
CA CYS A 702 -27.58 11.32 11.44
C CYS A 702 -28.61 10.17 11.44
N LYS A 703 -28.85 9.39 10.36
CA LYS A 703 -29.99 8.43 10.33
C LYS A 703 -29.82 7.07 9.64
N ARG A 704 -28.65 6.66 9.13
CA ARG A 704 -28.43 5.32 8.54
C ARG A 704 -27.04 4.77 8.87
N LYS A 705 -26.90 3.44 8.92
CA LYS A 705 -25.62 2.71 9.12
C LYS A 705 -24.70 2.69 7.89
N ILE A 706 -24.96 3.56 6.91
CA ILE A 706 -24.31 3.57 5.59
C ILE A 706 -23.50 4.86 5.49
N HIS A 707 -22.22 4.76 5.15
CA HIS A 707 -21.29 5.90 5.08
C HIS A 707 -20.88 6.19 3.64
N ASP A 708 -21.21 7.39 3.15
CA ASP A 708 -20.74 7.86 1.85
C ASP A 708 -19.44 8.68 1.96
N LYS A 709 -18.60 8.61 0.93
CA LYS A 709 -17.32 9.31 0.84
C LYS A 709 -17.10 9.81 -0.59
N ILE A 710 -17.34 11.10 -0.82
CA ILE A 710 -16.91 11.80 -2.02
C ILE A 710 -15.47 12.33 -1.85
N GLN A 711 -14.76 12.45 -2.96
CA GLN A 711 -13.44 13.06 -3.06
C GLN A 711 -13.30 13.74 -4.42
N PHE A 712 -13.05 15.05 -4.44
CA PHE A 712 -12.64 15.77 -5.65
C PHE A 712 -11.13 15.62 -5.89
N LEU A 713 -10.72 15.65 -7.16
CA LEU A 713 -9.33 15.76 -7.56
C LEU A 713 -9.16 16.65 -8.80
N ALA A 714 -7.93 17.07 -9.04
CA ALA A 714 -7.47 17.59 -10.33
C ALA A 714 -6.21 16.83 -10.76
N PHE A 715 -6.03 16.60 -12.06
CA PHE A 715 -4.92 15.81 -12.59
C PHE A 715 -4.22 16.46 -13.77
N LEU A 716 -2.96 16.04 -13.98
CA LEU A 716 -2.16 16.27 -15.16
C LEU A 716 -1.50 14.93 -15.56
N ASP A 717 -1.76 14.45 -16.76
CA ASP A 717 -1.16 13.24 -17.33
C ASP A 717 -0.37 13.59 -18.61
N TYR A 718 0.78 12.97 -18.82
CA TYR A 718 1.64 13.13 -19.99
C TYR A 718 2.21 11.77 -20.43
N GLY A 719 2.22 11.49 -21.73
CA GLY A 719 2.77 10.27 -22.30
C GLY A 719 3.62 10.57 -23.52
N PHE A 720 4.85 10.05 -23.55
CA PHE A 720 5.78 10.17 -24.67
C PHE A 720 6.02 8.79 -25.30
N SER A 721 5.90 8.69 -26.63
CA SER A 721 6.13 7.46 -27.40
C SER A 721 7.40 7.55 -28.25
N HIS A 722 8.07 6.41 -28.40
CA HIS A 722 9.16 6.21 -29.34
C HIS A 722 9.05 4.83 -30.00
N ASN A 723 9.08 4.81 -31.34
CA ASN A 723 8.82 3.61 -32.14
C ASN A 723 10.01 3.22 -33.05
N ILE A 724 10.28 1.91 -33.13
CA ILE A 724 11.38 1.28 -33.86
C ILE A 724 10.93 0.99 -35.31
N LEU A 725 10.47 2.05 -35.98
CA LEU A 725 9.83 1.95 -37.30
C LEU A 725 10.74 1.35 -38.39
N THR A 726 10.18 0.49 -39.25
CA THR A 726 10.87 -0.01 -40.45
C THR A 726 11.12 1.11 -41.48
N ARG A 727 11.87 0.80 -42.55
CA ARG A 727 12.03 1.72 -43.69
C ARG A 727 10.68 2.03 -44.37
N ASN A 728 9.81 1.04 -44.48
CA ASN A 728 8.52 1.20 -45.18
C ASN A 728 7.55 2.06 -44.37
N GLU A 729 7.55 1.92 -43.04
CA GLU A 729 6.67 2.70 -42.15
C GLU A 729 7.11 4.16 -42.03
N LYS A 730 8.42 4.42 -42.07
CA LYS A 730 8.97 5.78 -42.26
C LYS A 730 8.56 6.40 -43.60
N LEU A 731 8.48 5.61 -44.67
CA LEU A 731 7.99 6.06 -45.98
C LEU A 731 6.46 6.21 -46.02
N ALA A 732 5.72 5.49 -45.18
CA ALA A 732 4.28 5.63 -44.97
C ALA A 732 3.91 6.78 -44.02
N GLY A 733 4.87 7.61 -43.60
CA GLY A 733 4.64 8.79 -42.77
C GLY A 733 4.42 8.53 -41.27
N MET A 734 4.66 7.31 -40.79
CA MET A 734 4.57 7.03 -39.34
C MET A 734 5.61 7.85 -38.56
N LYS A 735 5.16 8.54 -37.51
CA LYS A 735 6.03 9.34 -36.64
C LYS A 735 6.91 8.43 -35.78
N LYS A 736 8.22 8.72 -35.71
CA LYS A 736 9.13 7.98 -34.80
C LYS A 736 8.91 8.34 -33.32
N ASN A 737 8.57 9.61 -33.06
CA ASN A 737 8.25 10.13 -31.74
C ASN A 737 6.89 10.82 -31.80
N ASP A 738 6.06 10.66 -30.79
CA ASP A 738 4.86 11.49 -30.57
C ASP A 738 4.60 11.66 -29.07
N TYR A 739 3.59 12.43 -28.70
CA TYR A 739 3.16 12.53 -27.31
C TYR A 739 1.67 12.82 -27.17
N VAL A 740 1.18 12.65 -25.95
CA VAL A 740 -0.18 13.01 -25.49
C VAL A 740 -0.06 13.74 -24.15
N LEU A 741 -0.90 14.75 -23.92
CA LEU A 741 -0.87 15.59 -22.71
C LEU A 741 -2.30 15.96 -22.34
N GLY A 742 -2.76 15.52 -21.17
CA GLY A 742 -4.12 15.67 -20.68
C GLY A 742 -4.19 16.35 -19.32
N VAL A 743 -5.22 17.15 -19.08
CA VAL A 743 -5.48 17.83 -17.80
C VAL A 743 -6.97 17.77 -17.48
N GLY A 744 -7.38 17.73 -16.21
CA GLY A 744 -8.80 17.77 -15.90
C GLY A 744 -9.18 17.70 -14.42
N PRO A 745 -10.46 18.01 -14.09
CA PRO A 745 -11.05 17.68 -12.81
C PRO A 745 -11.54 16.23 -12.78
N GLY A 746 -11.67 15.69 -11.57
CA GLY A 746 -12.18 14.34 -11.31
C GLY A 746 -12.93 14.21 -9.99
N ILE A 747 -13.75 13.16 -9.90
CA ILE A 747 -14.56 12.80 -8.74
C ILE A 747 -14.38 11.32 -8.45
N ARG A 748 -14.24 10.97 -7.17
CA ARG A 748 -14.40 9.61 -6.64
C ARG A 748 -15.55 9.64 -5.64
N TYR A 749 -16.42 8.65 -5.67
CA TYR A 749 -17.55 8.53 -4.76
C TYR A 749 -17.71 7.07 -4.34
N ASN A 750 -17.92 6.82 -3.05
CA ASN A 750 -17.99 5.48 -2.49
C ASN A 750 -19.13 5.41 -1.46
N ILE A 751 -19.85 4.31 -1.40
CA ILE A 751 -20.84 3.99 -0.37
C ILE A 751 -20.39 2.71 0.33
N ASP A 752 -19.82 2.87 1.52
CA ASP A 752 -19.06 1.85 2.27
C ASP A 752 -18.14 0.99 1.37
N HIS A 753 -18.57 -0.23 1.08
CA HIS A 753 -17.95 -1.22 0.20
C HIS A 753 -18.93 -1.72 -0.88
N TYR A 754 -20.16 -1.17 -0.93
CA TYR A 754 -21.25 -1.65 -1.78
C TYR A 754 -21.29 -0.98 -3.15
N LEU A 755 -20.81 0.26 -3.24
CA LEU A 755 -20.77 1.01 -4.50
C LEU A 755 -19.50 1.86 -4.55
N GLN A 756 -18.76 1.76 -5.66
CA GLN A 756 -17.68 2.67 -6.03
C GLN A 756 -18.01 3.33 -7.38
N ALA A 757 -17.78 4.64 -7.49
CA ALA A 757 -17.97 5.40 -8.71
C ALA A 757 -16.81 6.37 -8.95
N ARG A 758 -16.35 6.46 -10.19
CA ARG A 758 -15.32 7.42 -10.65
C ARG A 758 -15.81 8.17 -11.89
N PHE A 759 -15.46 9.43 -11.99
CA PHE A 759 -15.73 10.29 -13.15
C PHE A 759 -14.57 11.29 -13.29
N ASP A 760 -13.86 11.26 -14.42
CA ASP A 760 -12.80 12.19 -14.78
C ASP A 760 -13.14 12.85 -16.12
N TRP A 761 -12.97 14.17 -16.23
CA TRP A 761 -13.14 14.89 -17.49
C TRP A 761 -11.80 15.41 -17.99
N GLY A 762 -11.17 14.67 -18.90
CA GLY A 762 -9.86 15.01 -19.45
C GLY A 762 -9.95 15.90 -20.68
N ILE A 763 -9.16 16.95 -20.72
CA ILE A 763 -9.04 17.92 -21.82
C ILE A 763 -7.70 17.65 -22.54
N LYS A 764 -7.75 17.45 -23.87
CA LYS A 764 -6.56 17.25 -24.70
C LYS A 764 -5.80 18.56 -24.84
N LEU A 765 -4.57 18.64 -24.31
CA LEU A 765 -3.70 19.81 -24.46
C LEU A 765 -2.77 19.70 -25.67
N HIS A 766 -2.32 18.50 -26.03
CA HIS A 766 -1.58 18.30 -27.27
C HIS A 766 -2.52 18.14 -28.47
N LYS A 767 -2.35 19.00 -29.47
CA LYS A 767 -3.12 19.02 -30.72
C LYS A 767 -2.37 18.27 -31.83
N ASN A 768 -2.86 17.07 -32.11
CA ASN A 768 -2.58 16.25 -33.30
C ASN A 768 -3.92 15.95 -33.99
N ASP A 769 -3.86 15.48 -35.24
CA ASP A 769 -5.02 14.96 -36.00
C ASP A 769 -5.48 13.57 -35.50
N PHE A 770 -5.52 13.37 -34.18
CA PHE A 770 -6.09 12.18 -33.56
C PHE A 770 -7.63 12.22 -33.63
N PRO A 771 -8.31 11.07 -33.76
CA PRO A 771 -9.77 11.00 -33.67
C PRO A 771 -10.32 11.45 -32.29
N GLY A 772 -11.63 11.69 -32.25
CA GLY A 772 -12.35 12.13 -31.06
C GLY A 772 -12.25 13.63 -30.76
N GLY A 773 -13.04 14.11 -29.81
CA GLY A 773 -13.16 15.53 -29.48
C GLY A 773 -11.94 16.14 -28.77
N TRP A 774 -12.05 17.41 -28.40
CA TRP A 774 -11.04 18.16 -27.61
C TRP A 774 -11.01 17.78 -26.12
N SER A 775 -11.99 17.01 -25.66
CA SER A 775 -12.02 16.40 -24.33
C SER A 775 -12.73 15.05 -24.37
N MET A 776 -12.54 14.25 -23.34
CA MET A 776 -13.16 12.94 -23.15
C MET A 776 -13.53 12.75 -21.66
N ILE A 777 -14.68 12.13 -21.43
CA ILE A 777 -15.10 11.68 -20.09
C ILE A 777 -14.62 10.24 -19.91
N HIS A 778 -14.03 9.94 -18.76
CA HIS A 778 -13.68 8.60 -18.32
C HIS A 778 -14.47 8.29 -17.04
N PHE A 779 -15.22 7.20 -17.01
CA PHE A 779 -16.04 6.81 -15.87
C PHE A 779 -15.85 5.34 -15.49
N SER A 780 -16.34 4.96 -14.31
CA SER A 780 -16.69 3.59 -13.95
C SER A 780 -17.64 3.62 -12.77
N VAL A 781 -18.58 2.68 -12.72
CA VAL A 781 -19.45 2.41 -11.57
C VAL A 781 -19.40 0.91 -11.31
N VAL A 782 -19.06 0.52 -10.08
CA VAL A 782 -18.95 -0.88 -9.63
C VAL A 782 -19.78 -1.05 -8.37
N ALA A 783 -20.65 -2.04 -8.35
CA ALA A 783 -21.30 -2.55 -7.15
C ALA A 783 -20.62 -3.83 -6.67
N SER A 784 -20.52 -4.02 -5.36
CA SER A 784 -19.89 -5.20 -4.74
C SER A 784 -20.63 -5.65 -3.48
N TYR A 785 -20.47 -6.94 -3.12
CA TYR A 785 -21.08 -7.58 -1.96
C TYR A 785 -20.21 -8.72 -1.43
#